data_AF-A0A4P6F6Y6-F1
#
_entry.id   AF-A0A4P6F6Y6-F1
#
_cell.length_a   1.000
_cell.length_b   1.000
_cell.length_c   1.000
_cell.angle_alpha   90.00
_cell.angle_beta   90.00
_cell.angle_gamma   90.00
#
_symmetry.space_group_name_H-M   'P 1'
#
loop_
_entity.id
_entity.type
_entity.pdbx_description
1 polymer ?
#
loop_
_entity_poly.entity_id
_entity_poly.type
_entity_poly.pdbx_seq_one_letter_code
_entity_poly.pdbx_strand_id
1 'polypeptide(L)'
;MPTTTSLALPPLDLDLSPVTGWTRAHHVAVLERVLDACRRHASASGARITFDGRSSRAGADSDGLEGFARSFLGAAFRVAGEPEAAGGSLSWYADGFAAGTDPAHPDAWPLPADRYQPIVESAALALGLGLTRDTFWDRLPEPTRASTARYLGHATGARTHDNNWTLFTTVVDEVLLHLDDDASDALRRRRADEVEATLARIERWYRGDGWYSDGDGQRFDHYAGWAMHFYPLWWARLAADRAPDLAAELGARYAARARRFLEQLVETFGAEGRPLHQGRSLTYRFAALAPFWTAALHDAVPLRPGQLRTLGSSTVRHFVDGGALAPDGHLTTGWLSEYPPIAQPYSGPGSPMWASKGFAGLALPAGHPVWTATEERLPDDERAVALPVPGLALTRTRRGVVRAANHGSDHYPTLTGFDDPYYSRLAYTTHTGPVPEPDDAVEEHLALVRDDGVPSRRVQILRGAPVAADGTTVRGTSTHRPSWQPDDVERPDGWQVTTVTAAAPGVEVRLHRVTGTASGRPVVGSREGGPCVAGRAPAHGAASSGPRPAAWARSGDLTAWTVGLHGWTTARLHTTARTAFGNDALVPVLEAAGTPALLVSVVGLDAVAEPLPGVVPDVDARWLPGDGGLEVTVAPWRDGESIPTVIVLPVDGAVG
;
A
#
# COMPACT_ATOMS: atom_id res chain seq x y z
N MET A 1 22.05 -27.69 -12.79
CA MET A 1 20.66 -27.22 -12.99
C MET A 1 19.96 -27.36 -11.65
N PRO A 2 19.77 -26.30 -10.86
CA PRO A 2 18.91 -26.40 -9.68
C PRO A 2 17.48 -26.61 -10.20
N THR A 3 16.85 -27.71 -9.79
CA THR A 3 15.46 -28.02 -10.09
C THR A 3 14.57 -26.91 -9.53
N THR A 4 13.97 -26.13 -10.42
CA THR A 4 12.87 -25.22 -10.11
C THR A 4 11.66 -26.03 -9.69
N THR A 5 11.48 -26.24 -8.38
CA THR A 5 10.23 -26.82 -7.89
C THR A 5 9.16 -25.75 -8.02
N SER A 6 8.25 -25.89 -8.99
CA SER A 6 7.06 -25.04 -9.09
C SER A 6 6.28 -25.11 -7.78
N LEU A 7 5.69 -23.99 -7.35
CA LEU A 7 4.78 -23.95 -6.20
C LEU A 7 3.72 -25.06 -6.36
N ALA A 8 3.76 -26.06 -5.49
CA ALA A 8 2.78 -27.15 -5.46
C ALA A 8 1.60 -26.72 -4.60
N LEU A 9 0.52 -26.27 -5.24
CA LEU A 9 -0.73 -25.94 -4.55
C LEU A 9 -1.59 -27.20 -4.39
N PRO A 10 -2.38 -27.32 -3.29
CA PRO A 10 -3.40 -28.34 -3.19
C PRO A 10 -4.48 -28.15 -4.29
N PRO A 11 -5.30 -29.18 -4.57
CA PRO A 11 -6.43 -29.03 -5.50
C PRO A 11 -7.38 -27.91 -5.06
N LEU A 12 -7.98 -27.23 -6.05
CA LEU A 12 -9.01 -26.24 -5.79
C LEU A 12 -10.24 -26.91 -5.14
N ASP A 13 -10.82 -26.24 -4.15
CA ASP A 13 -12.07 -26.64 -3.49
C ASP A 13 -13.16 -25.63 -3.87
N LEU A 14 -13.92 -25.93 -4.93
CA LEU A 14 -14.97 -25.04 -5.43
C LEU A 14 -16.29 -25.18 -4.65
N ASP A 15 -16.42 -26.19 -3.79
CA ASP A 15 -17.59 -26.37 -2.92
C ASP A 15 -17.47 -25.43 -1.71
N LEU A 16 -16.30 -25.40 -1.07
CA LEU A 16 -16.02 -24.51 0.04
C LEU A 16 -15.65 -23.09 -0.42
N SER A 17 -14.91 -22.98 -1.52
CA SER A 17 -14.38 -21.72 -2.06
C SER A 17 -14.84 -21.49 -3.51
N PRO A 18 -16.14 -21.27 -3.77
CA PRO A 18 -16.68 -21.10 -5.13
C PRO A 18 -16.15 -19.90 -5.91
N VAL A 19 -15.48 -18.92 -5.28
CA VAL A 19 -14.95 -17.74 -5.97
C VAL A 19 -13.51 -17.98 -6.41
N THR A 20 -12.66 -18.46 -5.52
CA THR A 20 -11.21 -18.55 -5.75
C THR A 20 -10.71 -19.99 -5.88
N GLY A 21 -11.45 -20.97 -5.35
CA GLY A 21 -11.02 -22.35 -5.11
C GLY A 21 -9.97 -22.49 -4.00
N TRP A 22 -9.54 -21.38 -3.38
CA TRP A 22 -8.45 -21.38 -2.39
C TRP A 22 -8.99 -21.49 -0.97
N THR A 23 -8.34 -22.33 -0.20
CA THR A 23 -8.65 -22.65 1.20
C THR A 23 -7.48 -22.28 2.10
N ARG A 24 -7.61 -22.47 3.42
CA ARG A 24 -6.48 -22.32 4.37
C ARG A 24 -5.24 -23.11 3.91
N ALA A 25 -5.41 -24.29 3.33
CA ALA A 25 -4.31 -25.12 2.83
C ALA A 25 -3.49 -24.44 1.73
N HIS A 26 -4.14 -23.63 0.88
CA HIS A 26 -3.43 -22.86 -0.16
C HIS A 26 -2.59 -21.75 0.47
N HIS A 27 -3.12 -21.04 1.47
CA HIS A 27 -2.37 -20.01 2.21
C HIS A 27 -1.15 -20.62 2.92
N VAL A 28 -1.32 -21.79 3.54
CA VAL A 28 -0.20 -22.54 4.14
C VAL A 28 0.82 -22.95 3.08
N ALA A 29 0.39 -23.48 1.93
CA ALA A 29 1.31 -23.90 0.87
C ALA A 29 2.14 -22.72 0.31
N VAL A 30 1.53 -21.54 0.13
CA VAL A 30 2.25 -20.33 -0.28
C VAL A 30 3.25 -19.91 0.78
N LEU A 31 2.86 -19.85 2.06
CA LEU A 31 3.76 -19.48 3.15
C LEU A 31 4.93 -20.47 3.25
N GLU A 32 4.67 -21.78 3.28
CA GLU A 32 5.72 -22.80 3.37
C GLU A 32 6.67 -22.74 2.16
N ARG A 33 6.19 -22.44 0.96
CA ARG A 33 7.06 -22.24 -0.21
C ARG A 33 8.05 -21.09 -0.01
N VAL A 34 7.57 -19.99 0.57
CA VAL A 34 8.39 -18.82 0.89
C VAL A 34 9.39 -19.15 2.02
N LEU A 35 8.94 -19.80 3.10
CA LEU A 35 9.79 -20.22 4.20
C LEU A 35 10.87 -21.22 3.76
N ASP A 36 10.55 -22.13 2.85
CA ASP A 36 11.51 -23.03 2.22
C ASP A 36 12.59 -22.28 1.44
N ALA A 37 12.23 -21.19 0.76
CA ALA A 37 13.19 -20.32 0.11
C ALA A 37 14.09 -19.62 1.12
N CYS A 38 13.51 -19.08 2.20
CA CYS A 38 14.28 -18.51 3.31
C CYS A 38 15.31 -19.53 3.87
N ARG A 39 14.90 -20.78 4.11
CA ARG A 39 15.80 -21.85 4.58
C ARG A 39 16.99 -22.10 3.65
N ARG A 40 16.79 -22.06 2.33
CA ARG A 40 17.88 -22.25 1.35
C ARG A 40 18.88 -21.09 1.29
N HIS A 41 18.44 -19.90 1.65
CA HIS A 41 19.25 -18.68 1.70
C HIS A 41 19.77 -18.35 3.09
N ALA A 42 19.58 -19.26 4.05
CA ALA A 42 20.07 -19.10 5.40
C ALA A 42 21.59 -19.34 5.48
N SER A 43 22.27 -18.59 6.35
CA SER A 43 23.68 -18.85 6.69
C SER A 43 23.82 -20.23 7.35
N ALA A 44 25.06 -20.72 7.49
CA ALA A 44 25.31 -22.03 8.08
C ALA A 44 24.75 -22.19 9.51
N SER A 45 24.68 -21.09 10.27
CA SER A 45 24.08 -21.06 11.61
C SER A 45 22.56 -20.84 11.61
N GLY A 46 21.97 -20.52 10.46
CA GLY A 46 20.57 -20.13 10.33
C GLY A 46 20.26 -18.70 10.78
N ALA A 47 21.20 -17.96 11.37
CA ALA A 47 20.93 -16.65 11.96
C ALA A 47 20.66 -15.54 10.92
N ARG A 48 21.22 -15.63 9.71
CA ARG A 48 21.05 -14.62 8.66
C ARG A 48 20.39 -15.26 7.45
N ILE A 49 19.44 -14.57 6.82
CA ILE A 49 18.82 -14.99 5.57
C ILE A 49 19.03 -13.89 4.53
N THR A 50 19.87 -14.18 3.54
CA THR A 50 20.32 -13.17 2.58
C THR A 50 19.98 -13.63 1.17
N PHE A 51 19.10 -12.89 0.51
CA PHE A 51 18.78 -13.08 -0.90
C PHE A 51 19.70 -12.23 -1.78
N ASP A 52 19.85 -12.61 -3.05
CA ASP A 52 20.55 -11.80 -4.03
C ASP A 52 19.83 -10.45 -4.25
N GLY A 53 20.60 -9.36 -4.36
CA GLY A 53 20.06 -8.05 -4.66
C GLY A 53 20.83 -6.89 -4.02
N ARG A 54 20.34 -5.68 -4.24
CA ARG A 54 20.91 -4.46 -3.66
C ARG A 54 20.62 -4.41 -2.16
N SER A 55 21.65 -4.26 -1.33
CA SER A 55 21.48 -4.02 0.09
C SER A 55 20.71 -2.74 0.40
N SER A 56 20.00 -2.73 1.53
CA SER A 56 19.41 -1.51 2.06
C SER A 56 20.48 -0.54 2.56
N ARG A 57 20.08 0.71 2.84
CA ARG A 57 20.94 1.67 3.54
C ARG A 57 21.42 1.21 4.92
N ALA A 58 20.79 0.21 5.53
CA ALA A 58 21.17 -0.33 6.84
C ALA A 58 22.28 -1.38 6.76
N GLY A 59 22.63 -1.82 5.54
CA GLY A 59 23.72 -2.75 5.26
C GLY A 59 23.32 -4.23 5.28
N ALA A 60 24.17 -5.07 4.67
CA ALA A 60 23.89 -6.48 4.43
C ALA A 60 23.61 -7.29 5.71
N ASP A 61 24.27 -6.95 6.83
CA ASP A 61 24.05 -7.61 8.12
C ASP A 61 22.64 -7.37 8.65
N SER A 62 22.13 -6.13 8.53
CA SER A 62 20.75 -5.79 8.88
C SER A 62 19.76 -6.47 7.93
N ASP A 63 20.09 -6.57 6.64
CA ASP A 63 19.24 -7.25 5.65
C ASP A 63 19.16 -8.77 5.92
N GLY A 64 20.23 -9.37 6.43
CA GLY A 64 20.27 -10.78 6.83
C GLY A 64 19.37 -11.05 8.05
N LEU A 65 19.43 -10.18 9.07
CA LEU A 65 18.49 -10.20 10.21
C LEU A 65 17.04 -9.99 9.72
N GLU A 66 16.86 -9.10 8.74
CA GLU A 66 15.56 -8.82 8.14
C GLU A 66 14.93 -10.08 7.55
N GLY A 67 15.65 -10.83 6.72
CA GLY A 67 15.15 -12.11 6.20
C GLY A 67 14.80 -13.10 7.32
N PHE A 68 15.63 -13.19 8.36
CA PHE A 68 15.39 -14.07 9.51
C PHE A 68 14.14 -13.69 10.29
N ALA A 69 14.08 -12.48 10.84
CA ALA A 69 13.00 -12.04 11.72
C ALA A 69 11.63 -12.06 11.03
N ARG A 70 11.59 -11.70 9.74
CA ARG A 70 10.36 -11.62 8.97
C ARG A 70 9.83 -12.99 8.54
N SER A 71 10.72 -13.94 8.26
CA SER A 71 10.33 -15.33 8.01
C SER A 71 9.86 -16.01 9.31
N PHE A 72 10.57 -15.79 10.42
CA PHE A 72 10.19 -16.30 11.74
C PHE A 72 8.77 -15.84 12.13
N LEU A 73 8.43 -14.56 11.90
CA LEU A 73 7.09 -14.06 12.16
C LEU A 73 6.00 -14.80 11.36
N GLY A 74 6.26 -15.12 10.09
CA GLY A 74 5.33 -15.91 9.28
C GLY A 74 5.15 -17.33 9.83
N ALA A 75 6.25 -17.99 10.17
CA ALA A 75 6.22 -19.31 10.80
C ALA A 75 5.50 -19.30 12.17
N ALA A 76 5.65 -18.23 12.94
CA ALA A 76 4.97 -18.06 14.22
C ALA A 76 3.45 -17.96 14.06
N PHE A 77 2.92 -17.24 13.05
CA PHE A 77 1.48 -17.23 12.78
C PHE A 77 0.95 -18.62 12.42
N ARG A 78 1.69 -19.37 11.60
CA ARG A 78 1.34 -20.74 11.21
C ARG A 78 1.19 -21.66 12.42
N VAL A 79 2.11 -21.56 13.38
CA VAL A 79 2.14 -22.39 14.60
C VAL A 79 1.12 -21.92 15.63
N ALA A 80 0.87 -20.61 15.75
CA ALA A 80 -0.13 -20.08 16.67
C ALA A 80 -1.54 -20.66 16.40
N GLY A 81 -1.90 -20.89 15.14
CA GLY A 81 -3.17 -21.53 14.77
C GLY A 81 -3.12 -23.05 14.61
N GLU A 82 -1.95 -23.68 14.74
CA GLU A 82 -1.74 -25.13 14.67
C GLU A 82 -0.42 -25.51 15.39
N PRO A 83 -0.45 -25.62 16.72
CA PRO A 83 0.74 -25.87 17.54
C PRO A 83 1.55 -27.11 17.14
N GLU A 84 0.89 -28.11 16.55
CA GLU A 84 1.50 -29.34 16.06
C GLU A 84 2.51 -29.10 14.93
N ALA A 85 2.38 -28.00 14.18
CA ALA A 85 3.31 -27.61 13.12
C ALA A 85 4.68 -27.13 13.63
N ALA A 86 4.82 -26.85 14.94
CA ALA A 86 6.03 -26.26 15.52
C ALA A 86 7.32 -27.01 15.19
N GLY A 87 7.30 -28.35 15.23
CA GLY A 87 8.48 -29.18 14.95
C GLY A 87 9.01 -29.01 13.52
N GLY A 88 8.14 -28.79 12.53
CA GLY A 88 8.52 -28.60 11.14
C GLY A 88 8.78 -27.13 10.77
N SER A 89 7.99 -26.20 11.31
CA SER A 89 8.04 -24.78 10.92
C SER A 89 9.03 -23.95 11.75
N LEU A 90 9.29 -24.29 13.03
CA LEU A 90 10.09 -23.45 13.94
C LEU A 90 11.43 -24.04 14.37
N SER A 91 11.61 -25.36 14.35
CA SER A 91 12.76 -26.04 14.99
C SER A 91 14.13 -25.48 14.59
N TRP A 92 14.33 -25.19 13.31
CA TRP A 92 15.61 -24.69 12.78
C TRP A 92 15.93 -23.23 13.19
N TYR A 93 14.94 -22.45 13.62
CA TYR A 93 15.19 -21.08 14.08
C TYR A 93 15.93 -21.03 15.42
N ALA A 94 15.92 -22.11 16.21
CA ALA A 94 16.57 -22.15 17.52
C ALA A 94 18.07 -21.87 17.43
N ASP A 95 18.76 -22.51 16.48
CA ASP A 95 20.19 -22.28 16.23
C ASP A 95 20.46 -20.85 15.76
N GLY A 96 19.56 -20.31 14.92
CA GLY A 96 19.64 -18.94 14.44
C GLY A 96 19.49 -17.89 15.55
N PHE A 97 18.62 -18.12 16.54
CA PHE A 97 18.53 -17.26 17.74
C PHE A 97 19.81 -17.34 18.57
N ALA A 98 20.36 -18.55 18.78
CA ALA A 98 21.59 -18.74 19.55
C ALA A 98 22.78 -18.00 18.90
N ALA A 99 22.98 -18.20 17.60
CA ALA A 99 24.06 -17.56 16.85
C ALA A 99 23.85 -16.06 16.63
N GLY A 100 22.62 -15.63 16.33
CA GLY A 100 22.30 -14.23 16.06
C GLY A 100 22.42 -13.33 17.28
N THR A 101 22.17 -13.86 18.47
CA THR A 101 22.22 -13.08 19.73
C THR A 101 23.57 -13.18 20.46
N ASP A 102 24.50 -13.99 19.95
CA ASP A 102 25.88 -14.06 20.43
C ASP A 102 26.77 -13.03 19.70
N PRO A 103 27.24 -11.96 20.37
CA PRO A 103 28.07 -10.94 19.74
C PRO A 103 29.45 -11.44 19.29
N ALA A 104 29.89 -12.63 19.73
CA ALA A 104 31.15 -13.23 19.29
C ALA A 104 30.99 -14.09 18.03
N HIS A 105 29.76 -14.41 17.64
CA HIS A 105 29.49 -15.27 16.48
C HIS A 105 29.64 -14.49 15.16
N PRO A 106 30.20 -15.07 14.09
CA PRO A 106 30.34 -14.38 12.79
C PRO A 106 29.02 -13.89 12.18
N ASP A 107 27.93 -14.62 12.45
CA ASP A 107 26.58 -14.26 11.98
C ASP A 107 25.78 -13.40 12.98
N ALA A 108 26.42 -12.85 14.02
CA ALA A 108 25.76 -12.03 15.04
C ALA A 108 24.90 -10.92 14.41
N TRP A 109 23.74 -10.67 15.02
CA TRP A 109 22.84 -9.62 14.58
C TRP A 109 23.32 -8.25 15.02
N PRO A 110 23.14 -7.22 14.17
CA PRO A 110 23.34 -5.85 14.61
C PRO A 110 22.40 -5.53 15.77
N LEU A 111 22.93 -4.84 16.78
CA LEU A 111 22.16 -4.46 17.97
C LEU A 111 21.12 -3.38 17.62
N PRO A 112 19.90 -3.47 18.17
CA PRO A 112 18.96 -2.35 18.16
C PRO A 112 19.60 -1.10 18.78
N ALA A 113 19.46 0.03 18.09
CA ALA A 113 20.05 1.30 18.48
C ALA A 113 19.21 2.46 17.95
N ASP A 114 19.48 3.68 18.41
CA ASP A 114 18.75 4.89 18.03
C ASP A 114 18.54 5.03 16.51
N ARG A 115 17.27 5.03 16.09
CA ARG A 115 16.81 5.19 14.71
C ARG A 115 17.48 4.22 13.74
N TYR A 116 17.80 3.03 14.23
CA TYR A 116 18.44 1.98 13.46
C TYR A 116 17.46 0.84 13.15
N GLN A 117 17.61 0.28 11.94
CA GLN A 117 16.69 -0.70 11.36
C GLN A 117 16.39 -1.90 12.27
N PRO A 118 17.34 -2.52 13.00
CA PRO A 118 17.09 -3.70 13.84
C PRO A 118 16.03 -3.54 14.94
N ILE A 119 15.62 -2.31 15.29
CA ILE A 119 14.42 -2.10 16.12
C ILE A 119 13.17 -2.71 15.47
N VAL A 120 13.04 -2.56 14.14
CA VAL A 120 11.89 -3.05 13.37
C VAL A 120 11.86 -4.57 13.40
N GLU A 121 12.99 -5.22 13.13
CA GLU A 121 13.10 -6.68 13.14
C GLU A 121 12.93 -7.26 14.55
N SER A 122 13.37 -6.55 15.60
CA SER A 122 13.14 -6.95 16.99
C SER A 122 11.66 -7.08 17.32
N ALA A 123 10.79 -6.24 16.76
CA ALA A 123 9.35 -6.37 16.96
C ALA A 123 8.75 -7.63 16.30
N ALA A 124 9.30 -8.06 15.16
CA ALA A 124 8.89 -9.31 14.51
C ALA A 124 9.37 -10.54 15.31
N LEU A 125 10.62 -10.51 15.80
CA LEU A 125 11.15 -11.54 16.70
C LEU A 125 10.31 -11.63 17.98
N ALA A 126 10.10 -10.51 18.67
CA ALA A 126 9.35 -10.46 19.92
C ALA A 126 7.91 -10.96 19.73
N LEU A 127 7.19 -10.47 18.72
CA LEU A 127 5.83 -10.92 18.46
C LEU A 127 5.78 -12.42 18.15
N GLY A 128 6.71 -12.94 17.34
CA GLY A 128 6.78 -14.37 17.05
C GLY A 128 7.05 -15.21 18.30
N LEU A 129 7.97 -14.79 19.15
CA LEU A 129 8.28 -15.45 20.44
C LEU A 129 7.07 -15.44 21.38
N GLY A 130 6.40 -14.30 21.52
CA GLY A 130 5.19 -14.18 22.34
C GLY A 130 4.05 -15.09 21.86
N LEU A 131 3.87 -15.22 20.55
CA LEU A 131 2.84 -16.10 19.97
C LEU A 131 3.14 -17.59 20.10
N THR A 132 4.42 -17.93 20.25
CA THR A 132 4.89 -19.32 20.24
C THR A 132 5.56 -19.70 21.56
N ARG A 133 5.21 -19.02 22.65
CA ARG A 133 5.87 -19.17 23.97
C ARG A 133 6.04 -20.64 24.36
N ASP A 134 4.91 -21.35 24.48
CA ASP A 134 4.86 -22.73 24.98
C ASP A 134 5.44 -23.76 23.98
N THR A 135 5.39 -23.43 22.69
CA THR A 135 5.82 -24.33 21.60
C THR A 135 7.27 -24.14 21.19
N PHE A 136 7.86 -22.98 21.47
CA PHE A 136 9.20 -22.59 21.01
C PHE A 136 10.04 -21.95 22.11
N TRP A 137 9.66 -20.77 22.64
CA TRP A 137 10.47 -20.03 23.61
C TRP A 137 10.82 -20.86 24.85
N ASP A 138 9.83 -21.47 25.50
CA ASP A 138 10.04 -22.27 26.73
C ASP A 138 10.89 -23.52 26.49
N ARG A 139 11.07 -23.91 25.22
CA ARG A 139 11.88 -25.05 24.79
C ARG A 139 13.30 -24.66 24.35
N LEU A 140 13.59 -23.37 24.21
CA LEU A 140 14.94 -22.91 23.93
C LEU A 140 15.86 -23.17 25.15
N PRO A 141 17.15 -23.45 24.93
CA PRO A 141 18.13 -23.50 26.01
C PRO A 141 18.14 -22.18 26.80
N GLU A 142 18.35 -22.27 28.11
CA GLU A 142 18.39 -21.09 28.99
C GLU A 142 19.41 -20.02 28.50
N PRO A 143 20.63 -20.37 28.04
CA PRO A 143 21.56 -19.36 27.54
C PRO A 143 21.04 -18.60 26.31
N THR A 144 20.32 -19.29 25.43
CA THR A 144 19.68 -18.70 24.24
C THR A 144 18.52 -17.78 24.63
N ARG A 145 17.72 -18.16 25.65
CA ARG A 145 16.67 -17.29 26.17
C ARG A 145 17.28 -16.01 26.77
N ALA A 146 18.27 -16.15 27.63
CA ALA A 146 18.94 -15.01 28.27
C ALA A 146 19.60 -14.07 27.24
N SER A 147 20.30 -14.61 26.24
CA SER A 147 20.91 -13.79 25.17
C SER A 147 19.86 -13.10 24.30
N THR A 148 18.75 -13.78 24.01
CA THR A 148 17.64 -13.22 23.22
C THR A 148 16.90 -12.12 23.97
N ALA A 149 16.58 -12.31 25.25
CA ALA A 149 15.95 -11.29 26.09
C ALA A 149 16.84 -10.04 26.19
N ARG A 150 18.16 -10.24 26.38
CA ARG A 150 19.15 -9.16 26.38
C ARG A 150 19.23 -8.44 25.03
N TYR A 151 19.28 -9.18 23.92
CA TYR A 151 19.29 -8.61 22.57
C TYR A 151 18.08 -7.71 22.33
N LEU A 152 16.87 -8.23 22.59
CA LEU A 152 15.62 -7.48 22.45
C LEU A 152 15.56 -6.27 23.40
N GLY A 153 16.11 -6.41 24.61
CA GLY A 153 16.19 -5.35 25.60
C GLY A 153 17.00 -4.11 25.16
N HIS A 154 17.81 -4.20 24.10
CA HIS A 154 18.44 -3.01 23.50
C HIS A 154 17.43 -2.08 22.82
N ALA A 155 16.26 -2.58 22.43
CA ALA A 155 15.20 -1.75 21.88
C ALA A 155 14.49 -0.90 22.96
N THR A 156 14.47 -1.37 24.21
CA THR A 156 13.89 -0.68 25.37
C THR A 156 14.55 0.69 25.55
N GLY A 157 13.85 1.76 25.19
CA GLY A 157 14.34 3.14 25.27
C GLY A 157 15.21 3.64 24.13
N ALA A 158 15.41 2.84 23.07
CA ALA A 158 16.06 3.34 21.87
C ALA A 158 15.20 4.44 21.22
N ARG A 159 15.82 5.52 20.76
CA ARG A 159 15.10 6.63 20.10
C ARG A 159 14.58 6.18 18.76
N THR A 160 13.28 6.31 18.52
CA THR A 160 12.65 5.99 17.24
C THR A 160 12.45 7.24 16.37
N HIS A 161 12.05 7.01 15.12
CA HIS A 161 11.36 8.06 14.36
C HIS A 161 9.97 8.27 14.97
N ASP A 162 9.49 9.50 14.94
CA ASP A 162 8.22 9.90 15.57
C ASP A 162 7.01 9.55 14.68
N ASN A 163 6.87 8.24 14.45
CA ASN A 163 5.86 7.58 13.62
C ASN A 163 5.68 6.13 14.15
N ASN A 164 5.16 5.24 13.32
CA ASN A 164 4.99 3.80 13.59
C ASN A 164 6.20 3.11 14.22
N TRP A 165 7.42 3.63 14.07
CA TRP A 165 8.59 3.06 14.72
C TRP A 165 8.45 2.92 16.25
N THR A 166 7.71 3.82 16.89
CA THR A 166 7.42 3.74 18.33
C THR A 166 6.65 2.46 18.71
N LEU A 167 5.83 1.92 17.80
CA LEU A 167 5.07 0.70 18.05
C LEU A 167 5.95 -0.55 18.02
N PHE A 168 7.09 -0.51 17.33
CA PHE A 168 8.03 -1.63 17.31
C PHE A 168 8.63 -1.85 18.70
N THR A 169 9.11 -0.80 19.36
CA THR A 169 9.64 -0.89 20.73
C THR A 169 8.54 -1.28 21.71
N THR A 170 7.32 -0.74 21.55
CA THR A 170 6.16 -1.08 22.40
C THR A 170 5.88 -2.58 22.42
N VAL A 171 5.88 -3.24 21.26
CA VAL A 171 5.63 -4.68 21.19
C VAL A 171 6.78 -5.49 21.76
N VAL A 172 8.03 -5.03 21.56
CA VAL A 172 9.20 -5.66 22.19
C VAL A 172 9.10 -5.58 23.72
N ASP A 173 8.84 -4.40 24.26
CA ASP A 173 8.76 -4.17 25.70
C ASP A 173 7.60 -4.94 26.32
N GLU A 174 6.43 -4.97 25.68
CA GLU A 174 5.29 -5.78 26.15
C GLU A 174 5.65 -7.26 26.21
N VAL A 175 6.25 -7.82 25.16
CA VAL A 175 6.65 -9.24 25.15
C VAL A 175 7.70 -9.53 26.23
N LEU A 176 8.69 -8.65 26.40
CA LEU A 176 9.73 -8.85 27.42
C LEU A 176 9.17 -8.79 28.85
N LEU A 177 8.06 -8.09 29.09
CA LEU A 177 7.39 -8.15 30.40
C LEU A 177 6.89 -9.57 30.75
N HIS A 178 6.66 -10.43 29.75
CA HIS A 178 6.22 -11.81 29.91
C HIS A 178 7.34 -12.86 29.81
N LEU A 179 8.41 -12.55 29.06
CA LEU A 179 9.46 -13.53 28.72
C LEU A 179 10.78 -13.35 29.50
N ASP A 180 11.07 -12.15 29.98
CA ASP A 180 12.34 -11.82 30.66
C ASP A 180 12.18 -11.95 32.18
N ASP A 181 12.18 -13.20 32.67
CA ASP A 181 11.96 -13.52 34.09
C ASP A 181 13.00 -12.87 35.02
N ASP A 182 14.23 -12.70 34.54
CA ASP A 182 15.35 -12.13 35.30
C ASP A 182 15.37 -10.59 35.34
N ALA A 183 14.44 -9.93 34.65
CA ALA A 183 14.36 -8.47 34.64
C ALA A 183 14.07 -7.91 36.05
N SER A 184 14.92 -6.98 36.49
CA SER A 184 14.69 -6.21 37.72
C SER A 184 13.34 -5.47 37.70
N ASP A 185 12.74 -5.27 38.86
CA ASP A 185 11.49 -4.50 38.98
C ASP A 185 11.59 -3.08 38.38
N ALA A 186 12.77 -2.46 38.46
CA ALA A 186 13.00 -1.14 37.87
C ALA A 186 12.94 -1.18 36.33
N LEU A 187 13.52 -2.21 35.71
CA LEU A 187 13.46 -2.41 34.26
C LEU A 187 12.04 -2.77 33.80
N ARG A 188 11.34 -3.63 34.55
CA ARG A 188 9.93 -3.97 34.27
C ARG A 188 9.04 -2.73 34.33
N ARG A 189 9.18 -1.89 35.37
CA ARG A 189 8.45 -0.61 35.46
C ARG A 189 8.77 0.30 34.29
N ARG A 190 10.05 0.46 33.94
CA ARG A 190 10.46 1.26 32.79
C ARG A 190 9.81 0.80 31.48
N ARG A 191 9.80 -0.51 31.21
CA ARG A 191 9.13 -1.10 30.03
C ARG A 191 7.64 -0.77 30.01
N ALA A 192 6.95 -0.95 31.14
CA ALA A 192 5.53 -0.62 31.26
C ALA A 192 5.28 0.89 31.02
N ASP A 193 6.10 1.77 31.60
CA ASP A 193 6.00 3.22 31.40
C ASP A 193 6.21 3.62 29.92
N GLU A 194 7.17 2.99 29.24
CA GLU A 194 7.45 3.24 27.81
C GLU A 194 6.31 2.76 26.89
N VAL A 195 5.71 1.62 27.21
CA VAL A 195 4.50 1.12 26.54
C VAL A 195 3.36 2.11 26.70
N GLU A 196 3.03 2.53 27.92
CA GLU A 196 1.94 3.48 28.17
C GLU A 196 2.18 4.84 27.52
N ALA A 197 3.41 5.37 27.59
CA ALA A 197 3.79 6.62 26.93
C ALA A 197 3.62 6.54 25.41
N THR A 198 3.96 5.40 24.81
CA THR A 198 3.78 5.19 23.37
C THR A 198 2.31 5.07 22.98
N LEU A 199 1.50 4.33 23.75
CA LEU A 199 0.07 4.23 23.50
C LEU A 199 -0.59 5.62 23.60
N ALA A 200 -0.17 6.46 24.55
CA ALA A 200 -0.59 7.85 24.60
C ALA A 200 -0.06 8.70 23.42
N ARG A 201 1.12 8.36 22.86
CA ARG A 201 1.67 9.05 21.67
C ARG A 201 0.81 8.82 20.44
N ILE A 202 0.41 7.58 20.17
CA ILE A 202 -0.34 7.23 18.95
C ILE A 202 -1.74 7.86 18.92
N GLU A 203 -2.32 8.17 20.09
CA GLU A 203 -3.60 8.89 20.17
C GLU A 203 -3.53 10.27 19.50
N ARG A 204 -2.37 10.93 19.52
CA ARG A 204 -2.17 12.23 18.85
C ARG A 204 -2.15 12.14 17.33
N TRP A 205 -2.03 10.93 16.79
CA TRP A 205 -2.04 10.67 15.36
C TRP A 205 -3.38 10.16 14.85
N TYR A 206 -4.36 9.93 15.74
CA TYR A 206 -5.71 9.58 15.31
C TYR A 206 -6.40 10.79 14.67
N ARG A 207 -6.90 10.62 13.44
CA ARG A 207 -7.51 11.70 12.63
C ARG A 207 -9.02 11.56 12.45
N GLY A 208 -9.64 10.61 13.14
CA GLY A 208 -11.07 10.31 13.00
C GLY A 208 -11.32 9.19 11.98
N ASP A 209 -12.54 8.63 12.04
CA ASP A 209 -13.01 7.55 11.16
C ASP A 209 -12.01 6.39 10.98
N GLY A 210 -11.32 5.99 12.04
CA GLY A 210 -10.35 4.90 12.00
C GLY A 210 -8.98 5.26 11.40
N TRP A 211 -8.78 6.44 10.83
CA TRP A 211 -7.51 6.80 10.19
C TRP A 211 -6.49 7.34 11.19
N TYR A 212 -5.24 6.94 10.99
CA TYR A 212 -4.07 7.48 11.67
C TYR A 212 -3.16 8.17 10.66
N SER A 213 -2.57 9.30 11.03
CA SER A 213 -1.62 10.04 10.17
C SER A 213 -0.20 9.48 10.17
N ASP A 214 0.08 8.51 11.06
CA ASP A 214 1.39 7.91 11.28
C ASP A 214 2.48 8.97 11.52
N GLY A 215 2.42 9.71 12.62
CA GLY A 215 3.27 10.90 12.83
C GLY A 215 2.59 12.19 12.37
N ASP A 216 3.38 13.24 12.19
CA ASP A 216 2.90 14.60 11.84
C ASP A 216 2.60 14.80 10.33
N GLY A 217 2.74 13.75 9.51
CA GLY A 217 2.51 13.80 8.06
C GLY A 217 1.06 13.50 7.63
N GLN A 218 0.83 13.26 6.34
CA GLN A 218 -0.46 12.86 5.77
C GLN A 218 -0.35 11.50 5.06
N ARG A 219 0.24 10.52 5.75
CA ARG A 219 0.52 9.16 5.25
C ARG A 219 -0.71 8.26 5.37
N PHE A 220 -1.69 8.48 4.49
CA PHE A 220 -2.91 7.67 4.43
C PHE A 220 -2.81 6.64 3.32
N ASP A 221 -2.37 5.44 3.69
CA ASP A 221 -2.11 4.33 2.78
C ASP A 221 -2.41 2.98 3.45
N HIS A 222 -2.15 1.88 2.74
CA HIS A 222 -2.29 0.55 3.32
C HIS A 222 -1.34 0.30 4.51
N TYR A 223 -0.20 1.00 4.58
CA TYR A 223 0.77 0.88 5.67
C TYR A 223 0.19 1.30 7.01
N ALA A 224 -0.69 2.31 7.02
CA ALA A 224 -1.45 2.67 8.21
C ALA A 224 -2.19 1.45 8.80
N GLY A 225 -2.72 0.56 7.95
CA GLY A 225 -3.36 -0.69 8.38
C GLY A 225 -2.41 -1.65 9.09
N TRP A 226 -1.33 -2.09 8.41
CA TRP A 226 -0.44 -3.12 8.95
C TRP A 226 0.61 -2.64 9.97
N ALA A 227 0.55 -1.36 10.35
CA ALA A 227 1.31 -0.79 11.45
C ALA A 227 0.40 -0.21 12.55
N MET A 228 -0.39 0.82 12.22
CA MET A 228 -1.15 1.60 13.21
C MET A 228 -2.40 0.88 13.73
N HIS A 229 -2.96 -0.08 12.99
CA HIS A 229 -4.02 -0.96 13.51
C HIS A 229 -3.47 -2.31 13.98
N PHE A 230 -2.47 -2.84 13.28
CA PHE A 230 -1.87 -4.13 13.56
C PHE A 230 -1.26 -4.20 14.97
N TYR A 231 -0.29 -3.33 15.29
CA TYR A 231 0.46 -3.46 16.54
C TYR A 231 -0.36 -3.13 17.79
N PRO A 232 -1.23 -2.10 17.83
CA PRO A 232 -2.03 -1.83 19.02
C PRO A 232 -3.00 -2.97 19.37
N LEU A 233 -3.56 -3.67 18.37
CA LEU A 233 -4.41 -4.84 18.60
C LEU A 233 -3.59 -6.03 19.12
N TRP A 234 -2.44 -6.33 18.50
CA TRP A 234 -1.54 -7.37 19.01
C TRP A 234 -1.02 -7.07 20.42
N TRP A 235 -0.69 -5.81 20.71
CA TRP A 235 -0.33 -5.37 22.06
C TRP A 235 -1.48 -5.66 23.04
N ALA A 236 -2.71 -5.27 22.72
CA ALA A 236 -3.85 -5.48 23.61
C ALA A 236 -4.07 -6.98 23.90
N ARG A 237 -3.84 -7.85 22.90
CA ARG A 237 -3.89 -9.30 23.09
C ARG A 237 -2.79 -9.82 24.01
N LEU A 238 -1.54 -9.37 23.82
CA LEU A 238 -0.39 -9.78 24.63
C LEU A 238 -0.46 -9.25 26.07
N ALA A 239 -1.01 -8.04 26.25
CA ALA A 239 -1.12 -7.38 27.55
C ALA A 239 -2.29 -7.90 28.42
N ALA A 240 -3.18 -8.74 27.86
CA ALA A 240 -4.44 -9.13 28.50
C ALA A 240 -4.27 -9.75 29.90
N ASP A 241 -3.21 -10.54 30.12
CA ASP A 241 -2.97 -11.18 31.41
C ASP A 241 -2.28 -10.24 32.42
N ARG A 242 -1.40 -9.36 31.94
CA ARG A 242 -0.57 -8.47 32.76
C ARG A 242 -1.30 -7.19 33.17
N ALA A 243 -2.10 -6.64 32.27
CA ALA A 243 -2.80 -5.37 32.43
C ALA A 243 -4.24 -5.49 31.90
N PRO A 244 -5.09 -6.36 32.47
CA PRO A 244 -6.40 -6.73 31.92
C PRO A 244 -7.32 -5.53 31.69
N ASP A 245 -7.38 -4.59 32.63
CA ASP A 245 -8.28 -3.42 32.52
C ASP A 245 -7.83 -2.48 31.39
N LEU A 246 -6.52 -2.18 31.30
CA LEU A 246 -5.96 -1.34 30.26
C LEU A 246 -6.07 -2.00 28.88
N ALA A 247 -5.79 -3.30 28.80
CA ALA A 247 -5.90 -4.10 27.58
C ALA A 247 -7.35 -4.17 27.10
N ALA A 248 -8.32 -4.34 28.00
CA ALA A 248 -9.74 -4.33 27.66
C ALA A 248 -10.21 -2.96 27.16
N GLU A 249 -9.87 -1.88 27.88
CA GLU A 249 -10.26 -0.51 27.52
C GLU A 249 -9.69 -0.10 26.15
N LEU A 250 -8.36 -0.20 26.00
CA LEU A 250 -7.67 0.21 24.79
C LEU A 250 -7.91 -0.77 23.65
N GLY A 251 -8.00 -2.06 23.93
CA GLY A 251 -8.34 -3.10 22.94
C GLY A 251 -9.69 -2.85 22.30
N ALA A 252 -10.74 -2.56 23.10
CA ALA A 252 -12.05 -2.21 22.57
C ALA A 252 -12.02 -0.92 21.72
N ARG A 253 -11.27 0.09 22.17
CA ARG A 253 -11.08 1.35 21.42
C ARG A 253 -10.39 1.11 20.08
N TYR A 254 -9.30 0.36 20.05
CA TYR A 254 -8.54 0.06 18.85
C TYR A 254 -9.31 -0.85 17.90
N ALA A 255 -10.04 -1.84 18.42
CA ALA A 255 -10.94 -2.68 17.63
C ALA A 255 -12.03 -1.85 16.94
N ALA A 256 -12.67 -0.90 17.66
CA ALA A 256 -13.66 -0.01 17.08
C ALA A 256 -13.07 0.87 15.97
N ARG A 257 -11.85 1.41 16.17
CA ARG A 257 -11.14 2.19 15.15
C ARG A 257 -10.74 1.34 13.94
N ALA A 258 -10.24 0.13 14.16
CA ALA A 258 -9.91 -0.82 13.11
C ALA A 258 -11.15 -1.16 12.28
N ARG A 259 -12.30 -1.42 12.91
CA ARG A 259 -13.57 -1.65 12.22
C ARG A 259 -13.93 -0.49 11.28
N ARG A 260 -13.89 0.75 11.79
CA ARG A 260 -14.17 1.98 10.99
C ARG A 260 -13.18 2.17 9.84
N PHE A 261 -11.91 1.86 10.07
CA PHE A 261 -10.88 1.92 9.04
C PHE A 261 -11.12 0.86 7.96
N LEU A 262 -11.43 -0.38 8.34
CA LEU A 262 -11.64 -1.50 7.42
C LEU A 262 -12.92 -1.37 6.59
N GLU A 263 -13.97 -0.72 7.14
CA GLU A 263 -15.17 -0.32 6.38
C GLU A 263 -14.82 0.55 5.16
N GLN A 264 -13.70 1.29 5.22
CA GLN A 264 -13.22 2.15 4.14
C GLN A 264 -12.08 1.50 3.34
N LEU A 265 -11.16 0.80 4.01
CA LEU A 265 -10.01 0.17 3.35
C LEU A 265 -10.46 -0.86 2.32
N VAL A 266 -11.54 -1.60 2.58
CA VAL A 266 -12.08 -2.58 1.63
C VAL A 266 -12.47 -1.95 0.28
N GLU A 267 -12.89 -0.68 0.27
CA GLU A 267 -13.23 0.05 -0.96
C GLU A 267 -12.01 0.38 -1.82
N THR A 268 -10.79 0.23 -1.28
CA THR A 268 -9.53 0.38 -2.01
C THR A 268 -9.06 -0.92 -2.68
N PHE A 269 -9.81 -2.02 -2.52
CA PHE A 269 -9.55 -3.29 -3.19
C PHE A 269 -10.45 -3.42 -4.44
N GLY A 270 -9.81 -3.71 -5.57
CA GLY A 270 -10.48 -4.01 -6.83
C GLY A 270 -10.98 -5.45 -6.89
N ALA A 271 -11.49 -5.83 -8.07
CA ALA A 271 -11.82 -7.21 -8.38
C ALA A 271 -10.63 -8.13 -8.07
N GLU A 272 -10.94 -9.38 -7.70
CA GLU A 272 -9.93 -10.39 -7.34
C GLU A 272 -9.01 -9.94 -6.19
N GLY A 273 -9.46 -9.03 -5.32
CA GLY A 273 -8.71 -8.62 -4.14
C GLY A 273 -7.44 -7.83 -4.48
N ARG A 274 -7.41 -7.11 -5.61
CA ARG A 274 -6.28 -6.26 -6.02
C ARG A 274 -6.19 -5.02 -5.12
N PRO A 275 -5.17 -4.85 -4.26
CA PRO A 275 -5.06 -3.63 -3.46
C PRO A 275 -4.66 -2.44 -4.33
N LEU A 276 -5.13 -1.24 -3.96
CA LEU A 276 -4.71 0.01 -4.60
C LEU A 276 -3.19 0.17 -4.56
N HIS A 277 -2.55 0.46 -5.69
CA HIS A 277 -1.10 0.63 -5.78
C HIS A 277 -0.70 2.07 -5.39
N GLN A 278 -0.82 2.37 -4.09
CA GLN A 278 -0.56 3.68 -3.50
C GLN A 278 0.18 3.54 -2.16
N GLY A 279 1.11 4.46 -1.90
CA GLY A 279 1.79 4.60 -0.63
C GLY A 279 3.14 3.90 -0.56
N ARG A 280 3.61 3.62 0.65
CA ARG A 280 4.96 3.09 0.89
C ARG A 280 4.99 1.58 1.10
N SER A 281 6.18 1.04 0.94
CA SER A 281 6.53 -0.36 1.21
C SER A 281 5.67 -1.35 0.44
N LEU A 282 5.35 -1.00 -0.79
CA LEU A 282 4.49 -1.78 -1.68
C LEU A 282 5.07 -3.16 -2.00
N THR A 283 6.39 -3.35 -1.87
CA THR A 283 7.03 -4.68 -1.97
C THR A 283 6.49 -5.69 -0.97
N TYR A 284 5.82 -5.24 0.10
CA TYR A 284 5.25 -6.10 1.15
C TYR A 284 3.84 -6.55 0.82
N ARG A 285 3.39 -6.39 -0.42
CA ARG A 285 2.06 -6.65 -1.02
C ARG A 285 1.04 -7.49 -0.23
N PHE A 286 1.37 -8.66 0.30
CA PHE A 286 0.42 -9.44 1.12
C PHE A 286 0.05 -8.76 2.44
N ALA A 287 0.90 -7.91 2.99
CA ALA A 287 0.68 -7.16 4.23
C ALA A 287 -0.56 -6.27 4.17
N ALA A 288 -1.08 -5.94 2.98
CA ALA A 288 -2.38 -5.27 2.82
C ALA A 288 -3.53 -6.03 3.50
N LEU A 289 -3.40 -7.35 3.69
CA LEU A 289 -4.36 -8.19 4.41
C LEU A 289 -4.19 -8.18 5.93
N ALA A 290 -3.04 -7.74 6.44
CA ALA A 290 -2.72 -7.81 7.87
C ALA A 290 -3.77 -7.16 8.79
N PRO A 291 -4.28 -5.93 8.54
CA PRO A 291 -5.28 -5.33 9.42
C PRO A 291 -6.61 -6.10 9.40
N PHE A 292 -6.99 -6.72 8.29
CA PHE A 292 -8.21 -7.55 8.22
C PHE A 292 -8.07 -8.82 9.07
N TRP A 293 -6.92 -9.50 8.97
CA TRP A 293 -6.64 -10.68 9.78
C TRP A 293 -6.54 -10.37 11.26
N THR A 294 -5.84 -9.29 11.62
CA THR A 294 -5.73 -8.86 13.01
C THR A 294 -7.09 -8.42 13.55
N ALA A 295 -7.93 -7.72 12.78
CA ALA A 295 -9.28 -7.40 13.24
C ALA A 295 -10.16 -8.65 13.43
N ALA A 296 -9.98 -9.70 12.61
CA ALA A 296 -10.70 -10.96 12.78
C ALA A 296 -10.32 -11.68 14.09
N LEU A 297 -9.07 -11.59 14.53
CA LEU A 297 -8.62 -12.11 15.85
C LEU A 297 -9.25 -11.38 17.05
N HIS A 298 -9.89 -10.23 16.82
CA HIS A 298 -10.52 -9.37 17.82
C HIS A 298 -12.02 -9.16 17.55
N ASP A 299 -12.64 -10.00 16.71
CA ASP A 299 -14.06 -9.90 16.31
C ASP A 299 -14.47 -8.49 15.80
N ALA A 300 -13.52 -7.79 15.17
CA ALA A 300 -13.64 -6.38 14.78
C ALA A 300 -13.68 -6.18 13.25
N VAL A 301 -13.58 -7.24 12.46
CA VAL A 301 -13.58 -7.15 11.00
C VAL A 301 -15.00 -6.89 10.47
N PRO A 302 -15.22 -5.87 9.61
CA PRO A 302 -16.56 -5.53 9.10
C PRO A 302 -16.97 -6.38 7.88
N LEU A 303 -16.50 -7.63 7.82
CA LEU A 303 -16.78 -8.57 6.73
C LEU A 303 -17.32 -9.87 7.31
N ARG A 304 -18.26 -10.48 6.58
CA ARG A 304 -18.68 -11.85 6.91
C ARG A 304 -17.49 -12.81 6.72
N PRO A 305 -17.41 -13.93 7.46
CA PRO A 305 -16.29 -14.87 7.34
C PRO A 305 -16.03 -15.36 5.91
N GLY A 306 -17.09 -15.59 5.11
CA GLY A 306 -16.96 -15.96 3.70
C GLY A 306 -16.31 -14.87 2.84
N GLN A 307 -16.70 -13.60 3.07
CA GLN A 307 -16.17 -12.43 2.36
C GLN A 307 -14.72 -12.15 2.74
N LEU A 308 -14.36 -12.26 4.03
CA LEU A 308 -12.99 -12.11 4.49
C LEU A 308 -12.06 -13.15 3.86
N ARG A 309 -12.50 -14.42 3.78
CA ARG A 309 -11.72 -15.43 3.05
C ARG A 309 -11.61 -15.10 1.57
N THR A 310 -12.70 -14.71 0.90
CA THR A 310 -12.63 -14.32 -0.51
C THR A 310 -11.63 -13.19 -0.73
N LEU A 311 -11.62 -12.16 0.11
CA LEU A 311 -10.62 -11.09 0.05
C LEU A 311 -9.21 -11.65 0.22
N GLY A 312 -8.96 -12.38 1.30
CA GLY A 312 -7.64 -12.96 1.59
C GLY A 312 -7.12 -13.88 0.49
N SER A 313 -7.93 -14.85 0.08
CA SER A 313 -7.60 -15.80 -0.98
C SER A 313 -7.39 -15.12 -2.33
N SER A 314 -8.25 -14.18 -2.72
CA SER A 314 -8.11 -13.49 -4.01
C SER A 314 -6.85 -12.63 -4.04
N THR A 315 -6.54 -11.89 -2.96
CA THR A 315 -5.33 -11.07 -2.89
C THR A 315 -4.06 -11.91 -2.96
N VAL A 316 -3.96 -13.00 -2.19
CA VAL A 316 -2.76 -13.85 -2.26
C VAL A 316 -2.62 -14.49 -3.64
N ARG A 317 -3.73 -15.00 -4.20
CA ARG A 317 -3.76 -15.59 -5.54
C ARG A 317 -3.36 -14.57 -6.61
N HIS A 318 -3.87 -13.35 -6.56
CA HIS A 318 -3.55 -12.28 -7.50
C HIS A 318 -2.03 -12.07 -7.66
N PHE A 319 -1.32 -11.98 -6.54
CA PHE A 319 0.13 -11.79 -6.59
C PHE A 319 0.88 -13.07 -6.96
N VAL A 320 0.44 -14.25 -6.49
CA VAL A 320 1.06 -15.54 -6.88
C VAL A 320 0.93 -15.76 -8.39
N ASP A 321 -0.26 -15.60 -8.95
CA ASP A 321 -0.55 -15.69 -10.39
C ASP A 321 0.14 -14.57 -11.19
N GLY A 322 0.42 -13.43 -10.53
CA GLY A 322 1.15 -12.29 -11.06
C GLY A 322 2.67 -12.46 -11.16
N GLY A 323 3.25 -13.50 -10.53
CA GLY A 323 4.70 -13.76 -10.53
C GLY A 323 5.46 -13.21 -9.32
N ALA A 324 4.78 -13.07 -8.17
CA ALA A 324 5.36 -12.53 -6.94
C ALA A 324 6.49 -13.39 -6.38
N LEU A 325 6.48 -14.69 -6.68
CA LEU A 325 7.51 -15.63 -6.23
C LEU A 325 8.54 -15.78 -7.34
N ALA A 326 9.81 -15.58 -6.98
CA ALA A 326 10.94 -15.94 -7.83
C ALA A 326 10.94 -17.46 -8.09
N PRO A 327 11.68 -17.96 -9.10
CA PRO A 327 11.70 -19.39 -9.43
C PRO A 327 12.13 -20.29 -8.27
N ASP A 328 12.99 -19.79 -7.39
CA ASP A 328 13.41 -20.47 -6.16
C ASP A 328 12.40 -20.30 -5.00
N GLY A 329 11.34 -19.51 -5.15
CA GLY A 329 10.22 -19.38 -4.21
C GLY A 329 10.28 -18.20 -3.26
N HIS A 330 11.33 -17.38 -3.27
CA HIS A 330 11.35 -16.18 -2.42
C HIS A 330 10.48 -15.06 -3.00
N LEU A 331 10.04 -14.11 -2.16
CA LEU A 331 9.25 -12.97 -2.60
C LEU A 331 10.15 -11.95 -3.30
N THR A 332 9.84 -11.64 -4.56
CA THR A 332 10.61 -10.65 -5.34
C THR A 332 10.50 -9.23 -4.77
N THR A 333 11.56 -8.44 -4.93
CA THR A 333 11.51 -6.98 -4.75
C THR A 333 10.70 -6.36 -5.89
N GLY A 334 9.40 -6.20 -5.71
CA GLY A 334 8.48 -5.76 -6.75
C GLY A 334 7.01 -5.77 -6.32
N TRP A 335 6.10 -5.50 -7.26
CA TRP A 335 4.65 -5.54 -7.04
C TRP A 335 4.05 -6.88 -7.51
N LEU A 336 3.75 -7.03 -8.80
CA LEU A 336 3.30 -8.32 -9.36
C LEU A 336 4.46 -9.29 -9.56
N SER A 337 5.58 -8.78 -10.07
CA SER A 337 6.84 -9.51 -10.30
C SER A 337 8.02 -8.63 -9.88
N GLU A 338 9.25 -9.14 -9.99
CA GLU A 338 10.46 -8.37 -9.68
C GLU A 338 10.50 -7.04 -10.44
N TYR A 339 10.51 -5.93 -9.70
CA TYR A 339 10.53 -4.58 -10.26
C TYR A 339 11.33 -3.68 -9.32
N PRO A 340 12.68 -3.68 -9.41
CA PRO A 340 13.55 -2.97 -8.46
C PRO A 340 13.26 -1.47 -8.27
N PRO A 341 12.76 -0.70 -9.26
CA PRO A 341 12.46 0.73 -9.06
C PRO A 341 11.45 1.05 -7.96
N ILE A 342 10.61 0.10 -7.53
CA ILE A 342 9.69 0.31 -6.39
C ILE A 342 10.41 0.28 -5.03
N ALA A 343 11.65 -0.20 -4.98
CA ALA A 343 12.40 -0.35 -3.74
C ALA A 343 12.74 1.02 -3.14
N GLN A 344 12.44 1.18 -1.86
CA GLN A 344 12.78 2.40 -1.13
C GLN A 344 14.23 2.34 -0.62
N PRO A 345 14.83 3.46 -0.17
CA PRO A 345 16.23 3.45 0.30
C PRO A 345 16.50 2.48 1.46
N TYR A 346 15.47 2.18 2.24
CA TYR A 346 15.52 1.20 3.33
C TYR A 346 15.14 -0.23 2.91
N SER A 347 14.76 -0.44 1.65
CA SER A 347 14.44 -1.78 1.16
C SER A 347 15.70 -2.53 0.72
N GLY A 348 15.98 -3.64 1.39
CA GLY A 348 16.97 -4.65 1.02
C GLY A 348 16.32 -5.93 0.48
N PRO A 349 17.10 -6.97 0.15
CA PRO A 349 16.58 -8.19 -0.47
C PRO A 349 15.63 -8.99 0.44
N GLY A 350 15.82 -8.91 1.76
CA GLY A 350 14.91 -9.49 2.76
C GLY A 350 13.59 -8.73 2.92
N SER A 351 13.46 -7.53 2.34
CA SER A 351 12.39 -6.62 2.68
C SER A 351 11.00 -7.14 2.32
N PRO A 352 10.79 -7.72 1.12
CA PRO A 352 9.52 -8.33 0.73
C PRO A 352 8.95 -9.32 1.76
N MET A 353 9.79 -9.94 2.61
CA MET A 353 9.33 -10.86 3.66
C MET A 353 8.44 -10.21 4.73
N TRP A 354 8.33 -8.88 4.81
CA TRP A 354 7.32 -8.26 5.69
C TRP A 354 5.89 -8.61 5.28
N ALA A 355 5.70 -9.09 4.05
CA ALA A 355 4.49 -9.71 3.56
C ALA A 355 4.02 -10.89 4.44
N SER A 356 4.87 -11.48 5.30
CA SER A 356 4.47 -12.44 6.34
C SER A 356 3.28 -11.99 7.19
N LYS A 357 3.12 -10.67 7.42
CA LYS A 357 1.94 -10.11 8.11
C LYS A 357 0.63 -10.39 7.38
N GLY A 358 0.67 -10.55 6.07
CA GLY A 358 -0.47 -10.98 5.24
C GLY A 358 -0.96 -12.39 5.54
N PHE A 359 -0.16 -13.19 6.26
CA PHE A 359 -0.53 -14.52 6.75
C PHE A 359 -0.92 -14.54 8.23
N ALA A 360 -1.11 -13.38 8.88
CA ALA A 360 -1.55 -13.30 10.28
C ALA A 360 -2.86 -14.07 10.54
N GLY A 361 -3.71 -14.24 9.52
CA GLY A 361 -4.91 -15.07 9.62
C GLY A 361 -4.65 -16.53 9.95
N LEU A 362 -3.45 -17.07 9.64
CA LEU A 362 -3.09 -18.44 9.98
C LEU A 362 -2.93 -18.68 11.49
N ALA A 363 -2.85 -17.61 12.30
CA ALA A 363 -2.93 -17.68 13.76
C ALA A 363 -4.34 -18.03 14.25
N LEU A 364 -5.37 -17.90 13.40
CA LEU A 364 -6.69 -18.43 13.69
C LEU A 364 -6.68 -19.96 13.53
N PRO A 365 -7.27 -20.72 14.48
CA PRO A 365 -7.35 -22.17 14.39
C PRO A 365 -8.01 -22.64 13.09
N ALA A 366 -7.65 -23.81 12.59
CA ALA A 366 -8.22 -24.36 11.34
C ALA A 366 -9.76 -24.45 11.34
N GLY A 367 -10.40 -24.61 12.51
CA GLY A 367 -11.85 -24.63 12.66
C GLY A 367 -12.54 -23.26 12.73
N HIS A 368 -11.79 -22.15 12.71
CA HIS A 368 -12.36 -20.80 12.80
C HIS A 368 -13.32 -20.53 11.62
N PRO A 369 -14.45 -19.81 11.80
CA PRO A 369 -15.45 -19.56 10.77
C PRO A 369 -14.90 -19.01 9.44
N VAL A 370 -13.82 -18.23 9.48
CA VAL A 370 -13.18 -17.72 8.26
C VAL A 370 -12.62 -18.82 7.36
N TRP A 371 -12.21 -19.95 7.93
CA TRP A 371 -11.67 -21.10 7.20
C TRP A 371 -12.74 -22.14 6.84
N THR A 372 -13.93 -22.08 7.45
CA THR A 372 -14.97 -23.12 7.34
C THR A 372 -16.30 -22.66 6.75
N ALA A 373 -16.61 -21.35 6.73
CA ALA A 373 -17.79 -20.86 6.00
C ALA A 373 -17.67 -21.17 4.49
N THR A 374 -18.66 -20.92 3.65
CA THR A 374 -18.43 -20.91 2.18
C THR A 374 -17.88 -19.55 1.78
N GLU A 375 -17.03 -19.44 0.75
CA GLU A 375 -16.66 -18.15 0.19
C GLU A 375 -17.89 -17.37 -0.28
N GLU A 376 -17.85 -16.06 -0.05
CA GLU A 376 -18.92 -15.14 -0.43
C GLU A 376 -18.31 -14.00 -1.24
N ARG A 377 -18.93 -13.66 -2.37
CA ARG A 377 -18.43 -12.57 -3.22
C ARG A 377 -18.31 -11.27 -2.43
N LEU A 378 -17.23 -10.56 -2.67
CA LEU A 378 -17.12 -9.16 -2.29
C LEU A 378 -18.12 -8.33 -3.10
N PRO A 379 -18.63 -7.21 -2.56
CA PRO A 379 -19.50 -6.31 -3.33
C PRO A 379 -18.85 -5.93 -4.66
N ASP A 380 -19.54 -6.20 -5.78
CA ASP A 380 -19.06 -5.95 -7.15
C ASP A 380 -19.85 -4.85 -7.89
N ASP A 381 -20.79 -4.20 -7.20
CA ASP A 381 -21.52 -3.06 -7.72
C ASP A 381 -20.60 -1.87 -8.04
N GLU A 382 -20.97 -1.14 -9.09
CA GLU A 382 -20.39 0.17 -9.38
C GLU A 382 -20.64 1.13 -8.22
N ARG A 383 -19.61 1.85 -7.81
CA ARG A 383 -19.69 2.79 -6.69
C ARG A 383 -18.82 4.02 -6.88
N ALA A 384 -19.28 5.10 -6.26
CA ALA A 384 -18.51 6.30 -5.97
C ALA A 384 -18.50 6.51 -4.45
N VAL A 385 -17.32 6.59 -3.84
CA VAL A 385 -17.14 6.63 -2.38
C VAL A 385 -16.18 7.76 -2.01
N ALA A 386 -16.59 8.61 -1.08
CA ALA A 386 -15.73 9.63 -0.51
C ALA A 386 -15.09 9.14 0.78
N LEU A 387 -13.77 9.34 0.91
CA LEU A 387 -13.02 9.14 2.15
C LEU A 387 -12.47 10.51 2.63
N PRO A 388 -13.23 11.29 3.42
CA PRO A 388 -12.85 12.67 3.79
C PRO A 388 -11.55 12.79 4.57
N VAL A 389 -11.31 11.90 5.54
CA VAL A 389 -10.11 11.96 6.39
C VAL A 389 -8.82 11.73 5.61
N PRO A 390 -8.70 10.74 4.73
CA PRO A 390 -7.52 10.63 3.87
C PRO A 390 -7.56 11.58 2.65
N GLY A 391 -8.72 12.16 2.34
CA GLY A 391 -8.91 13.04 1.19
C GLY A 391 -8.91 12.29 -0.15
N LEU A 392 -9.53 11.10 -0.18
CA LEU A 392 -9.57 10.24 -1.36
C LEU A 392 -10.99 10.17 -1.93
N ALA A 393 -11.12 10.38 -3.24
CA ALA A 393 -12.35 10.19 -3.98
C ALA A 393 -12.23 8.89 -4.81
N LEU A 394 -12.97 7.86 -4.42
CA LEU A 394 -12.88 6.51 -4.99
C LEU A 394 -14.02 6.24 -5.97
N THR A 395 -13.70 5.57 -7.07
CA THR A 395 -14.70 4.93 -7.92
C THR A 395 -14.34 3.48 -8.19
N ARG A 396 -15.37 2.63 -8.32
CA ARG A 396 -15.24 1.22 -8.70
C ARG A 396 -16.13 0.94 -9.90
N THR A 397 -15.57 0.33 -10.93
CA THR A 397 -16.33 -0.15 -12.11
C THR A 397 -16.96 -1.51 -11.86
N ARG A 398 -17.90 -1.93 -12.71
CA ARG A 398 -18.55 -3.25 -12.63
C ARG A 398 -17.55 -4.42 -12.76
N ARG A 399 -16.41 -4.17 -13.41
CA ARG A 399 -15.31 -5.13 -13.55
C ARG A 399 -14.29 -5.03 -12.41
N GLY A 400 -14.57 -4.19 -11.42
CA GLY A 400 -13.80 -4.02 -10.21
C GLY A 400 -12.49 -3.25 -10.40
N VAL A 401 -12.39 -2.39 -11.42
CA VAL A 401 -11.31 -1.41 -11.45
C VAL A 401 -11.62 -0.34 -10.41
N VAL A 402 -10.81 -0.29 -9.36
CA VAL A 402 -10.84 0.80 -8.39
C VAL A 402 -9.83 1.88 -8.78
N ARG A 403 -10.29 3.13 -8.77
CA ARG A 403 -9.48 4.32 -8.97
C ARG A 403 -9.71 5.32 -7.84
N ALA A 404 -8.65 5.97 -7.40
CA ALA A 404 -8.63 6.87 -6.26
C ALA A 404 -8.01 8.22 -6.64
N ALA A 405 -8.82 9.27 -6.73
CA ALA A 405 -8.30 10.63 -6.85
C ALA A 405 -7.82 11.14 -5.49
N ASN A 406 -6.56 11.56 -5.43
CA ASN A 406 -5.86 11.97 -4.23
C ASN A 406 -5.88 13.50 -4.05
N HIS A 407 -6.75 13.96 -3.15
CA HIS A 407 -6.88 15.36 -2.75
C HIS A 407 -6.35 15.65 -1.34
N GLY A 408 -5.71 14.68 -0.67
CA GLY A 408 -5.29 14.90 0.72
C GLY A 408 -4.23 14.00 1.32
N SER A 409 -3.78 12.91 0.68
CA SER A 409 -2.62 12.18 1.18
C SER A 409 -1.34 12.71 0.56
N ASP A 410 -0.35 13.01 1.42
CA ASP A 410 0.95 13.54 1.02
C ASP A 410 2.02 13.01 2.00
N HIS A 411 3.01 12.28 1.49
CA HIS A 411 4.08 11.71 2.32
C HIS A 411 4.96 12.81 2.93
N TYR A 412 5.19 13.88 2.16
CA TYR A 412 6.06 14.99 2.49
C TYR A 412 5.28 16.30 2.28
N PRO A 413 4.36 16.66 3.21
CA PRO A 413 3.61 17.91 3.11
C PRO A 413 4.52 19.16 3.21
N THR A 414 5.77 18.97 3.63
CA THR A 414 6.84 19.97 3.66
C THR A 414 7.82 19.77 2.50
N LEU A 415 8.41 20.86 2.02
CA LEU A 415 9.27 20.97 0.81
C LEU A 415 10.62 20.24 0.86
N THR A 416 10.77 19.14 1.60
CA THR A 416 12.02 18.39 1.68
C THR A 416 12.16 17.41 0.51
N GLY A 417 12.58 17.92 -0.64
CA GLY A 417 13.52 17.30 -1.59
C GLY A 417 13.18 16.01 -2.35
N PHE A 418 12.11 15.28 -2.04
CA PHE A 418 11.84 13.99 -2.69
C PHE A 418 10.45 13.96 -3.34
N ASP A 419 10.41 13.75 -4.66
CA ASP A 419 9.18 13.30 -5.32
C ASP A 419 8.92 11.86 -4.89
N ASP A 420 7.75 11.63 -4.30
CA ASP A 420 7.27 10.28 -4.03
C ASP A 420 6.04 10.04 -4.90
N PRO A 421 6.21 9.44 -6.10
CA PRO A 421 5.13 9.22 -7.05
C PRO A 421 4.05 8.27 -6.52
N TYR A 422 4.26 7.61 -5.37
CA TYR A 422 3.23 6.81 -4.71
C TYR A 422 2.32 7.64 -3.78
N TYR A 423 2.59 8.94 -3.63
CA TYR A 423 1.71 9.92 -2.98
C TYR A 423 1.46 11.19 -3.81
N SER A 424 2.39 11.61 -4.67
CA SER A 424 2.29 12.88 -5.39
C SER A 424 1.31 12.88 -6.57
N ARG A 425 1.03 11.74 -7.20
CA ARG A 425 0.07 11.66 -8.32
C ARG A 425 -1.33 12.07 -7.91
N LEU A 426 -2.06 12.65 -8.86
CA LEU A 426 -3.45 13.06 -8.70
C LEU A 426 -4.36 11.84 -8.52
N ALA A 427 -4.02 10.69 -9.10
CA ALA A 427 -4.79 9.48 -8.87
C ALA A 427 -3.96 8.19 -8.90
N TYR A 428 -4.53 7.16 -8.28
CA TYR A 428 -3.99 5.81 -8.21
C TYR A 428 -5.04 4.80 -8.61
N THR A 429 -4.61 3.61 -9.02
CA THR A 429 -5.54 2.55 -9.40
C THR A 429 -5.05 1.19 -8.90
N THR A 430 -5.94 0.22 -8.99
CA THR A 430 -5.65 -1.20 -8.70
C THR A 430 -5.01 -1.94 -9.88
N HIS A 431 -4.86 -1.27 -11.03
CA HIS A 431 -4.50 -1.88 -12.31
C HIS A 431 -3.31 -1.21 -13.01
N THR A 432 -2.90 -0.04 -12.53
CA THR A 432 -1.84 0.80 -13.10
C THR A 432 -0.99 1.37 -11.97
N GLY A 433 0.22 1.83 -12.30
CA GLY A 433 1.13 2.42 -11.32
C GLY A 433 2.00 3.51 -11.93
N PRO A 434 2.71 4.26 -11.07
CA PRO A 434 3.60 5.32 -11.54
C PRO A 434 4.74 4.82 -12.42
N VAL A 435 5.20 5.70 -13.31
CA VAL A 435 6.29 5.44 -14.26
C VAL A 435 7.64 5.79 -13.59
N PRO A 436 8.70 4.97 -13.78
CA PRO A 436 9.98 5.16 -13.08
C PRO A 436 10.84 6.29 -13.64
N GLU A 437 10.51 6.85 -14.81
CA GLU A 437 11.32 7.80 -15.58
C GLU A 437 10.91 9.25 -15.28
N PRO A 438 11.63 10.00 -14.41
CA PRO A 438 11.18 11.29 -13.90
C PRO A 438 11.14 12.43 -14.93
N ASP A 439 11.84 12.28 -16.06
CA ASP A 439 12.05 13.38 -17.01
C ASP A 439 10.87 13.57 -17.99
N ASP A 440 9.97 12.59 -18.12
CA ASP A 440 8.75 12.68 -18.93
C ASP A 440 7.51 12.00 -18.29
N ALA A 441 7.63 11.49 -17.05
CA ALA A 441 6.54 10.86 -16.29
C ALA A 441 5.45 11.88 -15.89
N VAL A 442 4.38 11.91 -16.67
CA VAL A 442 3.19 12.73 -16.44
C VAL A 442 1.94 11.89 -16.14
N GLU A 443 2.08 10.58 -15.95
CA GLU A 443 0.95 9.69 -15.66
C GLU A 443 0.18 10.16 -14.42
N GLU A 444 -1.15 10.19 -14.52
CA GLU A 444 -2.05 10.62 -13.45
C GLU A 444 -1.62 11.95 -12.79
N HIS A 445 -1.07 12.89 -13.55
CA HIS A 445 -0.52 14.16 -13.06
C HIS A 445 -0.59 15.28 -14.10
N LEU A 446 -0.83 16.51 -13.64
CA LEU A 446 -0.70 17.73 -14.45
C LEU A 446 0.64 18.41 -14.15
N ALA A 447 1.54 18.44 -15.13
CA ALA A 447 2.81 19.15 -15.06
C ALA A 447 2.76 20.48 -15.84
N LEU A 448 3.31 21.53 -15.24
CA LEU A 448 3.72 22.75 -15.94
C LEU A 448 5.10 22.53 -16.55
N VAL A 449 5.31 22.95 -17.79
CA VAL A 449 6.54 22.68 -18.54
C VAL A 449 7.34 23.97 -18.74
N ARG A 450 8.60 23.97 -18.33
CA ARG A 450 9.54 25.09 -18.55
C ARG A 450 10.04 25.12 -20.00
N ASP A 451 10.65 26.23 -20.40
CA ASP A 451 11.26 26.43 -21.73
C ASP A 451 12.38 25.44 -22.09
N ASP A 452 13.00 24.81 -21.08
CA ASP A 452 13.95 23.71 -21.22
C ASP A 452 13.29 22.33 -21.40
N GLY A 453 11.96 22.26 -21.40
CA GLY A 453 11.19 21.03 -21.55
C GLY A 453 10.98 20.23 -20.26
N VAL A 454 11.49 20.71 -19.11
CA VAL A 454 11.39 19.98 -17.84
C VAL A 454 9.97 20.11 -17.26
N PRO A 455 9.26 19.00 -16.99
CA PRO A 455 7.94 19.02 -16.35
C PRO A 455 8.06 19.26 -14.84
N SER A 456 7.08 19.97 -14.28
CA SER A 456 6.96 20.14 -12.83
C SER A 456 6.40 18.89 -12.14
N ARG A 457 6.78 18.67 -10.89
CA ARG A 457 6.22 17.67 -9.98
C ARG A 457 5.09 18.25 -9.14
N ARG A 458 4.15 17.40 -8.72
CA ARG A 458 3.08 17.77 -7.76
C ARG A 458 3.57 17.60 -6.33
N VAL A 459 3.75 18.70 -5.61
CA VAL A 459 4.14 18.67 -4.19
C VAL A 459 3.27 19.61 -3.36
N GLN A 460 3.31 19.43 -2.04
CA GLN A 460 2.55 20.23 -1.08
C GLN A 460 1.06 20.25 -1.38
N ILE A 461 0.41 19.10 -1.26
CA ILE A 461 -1.01 18.97 -1.55
C ILE A 461 -1.81 19.62 -0.42
N LEU A 462 -2.39 20.79 -0.71
CA LEU A 462 -3.28 21.53 0.16
C LEU A 462 -4.72 21.12 -0.13
N ARG A 463 -5.40 20.58 0.90
CA ARG A 463 -6.78 20.13 0.80
C ARG A 463 -7.71 21.32 0.54
N GLY A 464 -8.60 21.18 -0.42
CA GLY A 464 -9.72 22.10 -0.64
C GLY A 464 -10.95 21.68 0.17
N ALA A 465 -12.13 21.82 -0.43
CA ALA A 465 -13.36 21.28 0.15
C ALA A 465 -13.22 19.76 0.41
N PRO A 466 -13.79 19.22 1.51
CA PRO A 466 -13.78 17.79 1.77
C PRO A 466 -14.33 17.00 0.58
N VAL A 467 -13.73 15.84 0.30
CA VAL A 467 -14.27 14.94 -0.72
C VAL A 467 -15.69 14.52 -0.34
N ALA A 468 -16.58 14.46 -1.32
CA ALA A 468 -17.99 14.15 -1.12
C ALA A 468 -18.53 13.31 -2.27
N ALA A 469 -19.47 12.41 -1.97
CA ALA A 469 -20.14 11.57 -2.96
C ALA A 469 -21.67 11.77 -2.87
N ASP A 470 -22.34 11.72 -4.03
CA ASP A 470 -23.81 11.82 -4.14
C ASP A 470 -24.48 10.47 -4.45
N GLY A 471 -23.71 9.38 -4.41
CA GLY A 471 -24.14 8.02 -4.71
C GLY A 471 -23.80 7.57 -6.13
N THR A 472 -23.64 8.50 -7.07
CA THR A 472 -23.27 8.20 -8.47
C THR A 472 -21.95 8.81 -8.87
N THR A 473 -21.63 9.99 -8.31
CA THR A 473 -20.38 10.69 -8.50
C THR A 473 -19.71 10.98 -7.16
N VAL A 474 -18.38 11.08 -7.19
CA VAL A 474 -17.54 11.55 -6.09
C VAL A 474 -16.70 12.71 -6.57
N ARG A 475 -16.46 13.68 -5.69
CA ARG A 475 -15.77 14.92 -6.02
C ARG A 475 -14.70 15.24 -5.00
N GLY A 476 -13.67 15.97 -5.45
CA GLY A 476 -12.61 16.45 -4.58
C GLY A 476 -11.91 17.67 -5.15
N THR A 477 -11.33 18.47 -4.25
CA THR A 477 -10.56 19.65 -4.62
C THR A 477 -9.27 19.71 -3.83
N SER A 478 -8.18 20.05 -4.50
CA SER A 478 -6.89 20.31 -3.85
C SER A 478 -6.08 21.31 -4.65
N THR A 479 -5.29 22.13 -3.97
CA THR A 479 -4.26 22.96 -4.61
C THR A 479 -2.91 22.33 -4.35
N HIS A 480 -2.06 22.26 -5.38
CA HIS A 480 -0.66 21.89 -5.21
C HIS A 480 0.27 22.99 -5.71
N ARG A 481 1.53 22.90 -5.30
CA ARG A 481 2.58 23.81 -5.77
C ARG A 481 3.51 23.04 -6.71
N PRO A 482 3.51 23.34 -8.02
CA PRO A 482 4.46 22.78 -8.97
C PRO A 482 5.91 23.02 -8.54
N SER A 483 6.75 22.00 -8.59
CA SER A 483 8.20 22.11 -8.31
C SER A 483 9.06 21.47 -9.40
N TRP A 484 10.18 22.10 -9.74
CA TRP A 484 11.15 21.60 -10.73
C TRP A 484 12.50 21.22 -10.12
N GLN A 485 12.74 21.53 -8.84
CA GLN A 485 13.92 21.08 -8.11
C GLN A 485 13.58 20.70 -6.65
N PRO A 486 14.29 19.73 -6.08
CA PRO A 486 14.23 19.42 -4.64
C PRO A 486 14.35 20.65 -3.73
N ASP A 487 15.19 21.61 -4.14
CA ASP A 487 15.62 22.75 -3.35
C ASP A 487 14.94 24.08 -3.75
N ASP A 488 13.88 24.07 -4.58
CA ASP A 488 13.09 25.27 -4.97
C ASP A 488 12.24 25.84 -3.78
N VAL A 489 12.67 25.60 -2.53
CA VAL A 489 11.97 25.75 -1.25
C VAL A 489 11.71 27.20 -0.83
N GLU A 490 12.46 28.16 -1.38
CA GLU A 490 12.54 29.52 -0.82
C GLU A 490 11.57 30.56 -1.43
N ARG A 491 10.66 30.21 -2.33
CA ARG A 491 9.85 31.22 -3.03
C ARG A 491 8.35 31.19 -2.66
N PRO A 492 7.88 32.09 -1.78
CA PRO A 492 6.46 32.22 -1.46
C PRO A 492 5.59 32.69 -2.64
N ASP A 493 6.20 33.27 -3.69
CA ASP A 493 5.54 33.70 -4.93
C ASP A 493 5.86 32.73 -6.08
N GLY A 494 5.00 31.74 -6.27
CA GLY A 494 5.18 30.67 -7.24
C GLY A 494 3.87 30.21 -7.87
N TRP A 495 3.99 29.38 -8.91
CA TRP A 495 2.87 28.73 -9.57
C TRP A 495 2.02 27.95 -8.57
N GLN A 496 0.70 27.95 -8.77
CA GLN A 496 -0.24 27.10 -8.06
C GLN A 496 -1.17 26.45 -9.07
N VAL A 497 -1.56 25.22 -8.77
CA VAL A 497 -2.52 24.47 -9.59
C VAL A 497 -3.62 23.96 -8.68
N THR A 498 -4.79 24.58 -8.77
CA THR A 498 -6.00 24.12 -8.10
C THR A 498 -6.69 23.12 -9.01
N THR A 499 -6.87 21.90 -8.52
CA THR A 499 -7.51 20.81 -9.25
C THR A 499 -8.83 20.46 -8.60
N VAL A 500 -9.90 20.45 -9.39
CA VAL A 500 -11.21 19.90 -9.04
C VAL A 500 -11.41 18.63 -9.85
N THR A 501 -11.76 17.53 -9.18
CA THR A 501 -12.18 16.29 -9.84
C THR A 501 -13.64 16.01 -9.55
N ALA A 502 -14.34 15.47 -10.54
CA ALA A 502 -15.56 14.71 -10.31
C ALA A 502 -15.49 13.41 -11.11
N ALA A 503 -15.76 12.31 -10.45
CA ALA A 503 -15.62 10.98 -11.02
C ALA A 503 -16.87 10.15 -10.81
N ALA A 504 -17.25 9.43 -11.85
CA ALA A 504 -18.16 8.30 -11.81
C ALA A 504 -17.34 7.02 -12.04
N PRO A 505 -17.89 5.83 -11.78
CA PRO A 505 -17.28 4.55 -12.18
C PRO A 505 -16.63 4.66 -13.56
N GLY A 506 -15.30 4.52 -13.60
CA GLY A 506 -14.38 4.54 -14.76
C GLY A 506 -14.41 5.76 -15.70
N VAL A 507 -14.95 6.89 -15.26
CA VAL A 507 -14.82 8.20 -15.92
C VAL A 507 -14.51 9.26 -14.87
N GLU A 508 -13.45 10.02 -15.07
CA GLU A 508 -13.09 11.19 -14.27
C GLU A 508 -12.98 12.43 -15.14
N VAL A 509 -13.61 13.51 -14.71
CA VAL A 509 -13.39 14.83 -15.28
C VAL A 509 -12.48 15.61 -14.35
N ARG A 510 -11.51 16.32 -14.94
CA ARG A 510 -10.54 17.15 -14.22
C ARG A 510 -10.60 18.56 -14.73
N LEU A 511 -10.61 19.49 -13.80
CA LEU A 511 -10.46 20.91 -14.06
C LEU A 511 -9.24 21.41 -13.29
N HIS A 512 -8.30 22.03 -13.99
CA HIS A 512 -7.12 22.63 -13.39
C HIS A 512 -7.10 24.13 -13.65
N ARG A 513 -7.04 24.91 -12.57
CA ARG A 513 -6.78 26.34 -12.62
C ARG A 513 -5.31 26.57 -12.30
N VAL A 514 -4.60 27.20 -13.23
CA VAL A 514 -3.19 27.57 -13.05
C VAL A 514 -3.12 29.05 -12.70
N THR A 515 -2.51 29.38 -11.58
CA THR A 515 -2.31 30.76 -11.12
C THR A 515 -0.86 30.99 -10.70
N GLY A 516 -0.49 32.26 -10.59
CA GLY A 516 0.86 32.68 -10.22
C GLY A 516 1.70 33.13 -11.41
N THR A 517 2.81 33.77 -11.09
CA THR A 517 3.80 34.23 -12.06
C THR A 517 5.16 33.98 -11.43
N ALA A 518 6.00 33.15 -12.04
CA ALA A 518 7.31 32.86 -11.48
C ALA A 518 8.29 34.02 -11.70
N SER A 519 9.09 34.31 -10.66
CA SER A 519 10.34 35.08 -10.78
C SER A 519 11.48 34.15 -11.25
N GLY A 520 11.37 33.59 -12.45
CA GLY A 520 12.31 32.55 -12.91
C GLY A 520 12.17 32.22 -14.40
N ARG A 521 12.53 30.99 -14.78
CA ARG A 521 12.33 30.49 -16.15
C ARG A 521 10.84 30.48 -16.51
N PRO A 522 10.48 30.85 -17.75
CA PRO A 522 9.09 30.87 -18.18
C PRO A 522 8.51 29.45 -18.26
N VAL A 523 7.22 29.33 -17.94
CA VAL A 523 6.42 28.14 -18.26
C VAL A 523 5.86 28.33 -19.67
N VAL A 524 6.18 27.40 -20.56
CA VAL A 524 5.82 27.47 -21.98
C VAL A 524 4.76 26.47 -22.39
N GLY A 525 4.32 25.62 -21.45
CA GLY A 525 3.31 24.61 -21.73
C GLY A 525 2.81 23.89 -20.49
N SER A 526 1.92 22.93 -20.72
CA SER A 526 1.46 21.98 -19.71
C SER A 526 1.28 20.59 -20.33
N ARG A 527 1.46 19.55 -19.50
CA ARG A 527 1.25 18.14 -19.87
C ARG A 527 0.38 17.47 -18.83
N GLU A 528 -0.63 16.72 -19.25
CA GLU A 528 -1.40 15.86 -18.36
C GLU A 528 -1.44 14.42 -18.88
N GLY A 529 -1.04 13.48 -18.04
CA GLY A 529 -1.16 12.05 -18.33
C GLY A 529 -2.39 11.41 -17.71
N GLY A 530 -2.94 10.45 -18.45
CA GLY A 530 -3.89 9.46 -17.94
C GLY A 530 -3.21 8.28 -17.22
N PRO A 531 -3.95 7.19 -16.97
CA PRO A 531 -3.42 5.96 -16.40
C PRO A 531 -2.36 5.31 -17.31
N CYS A 532 -1.26 4.83 -16.72
CA CYS A 532 -0.25 4.05 -17.43
C CYS A 532 -0.70 2.60 -17.61
N VAL A 533 -1.02 2.20 -18.85
CA VAL A 533 -1.52 0.86 -19.16
C VAL A 533 -0.34 -0.06 -19.47
N ALA A 534 -0.26 -1.16 -18.71
CA ALA A 534 0.72 -2.23 -18.87
C ALA A 534 0.06 -3.58 -18.59
N GLY A 535 0.61 -4.66 -19.13
CA GLY A 535 0.10 -6.00 -18.87
C GLY A 535 0.99 -7.09 -19.44
N ARG A 536 0.44 -8.31 -19.57
CA ARG A 536 1.16 -9.45 -20.18
C ARG A 536 1.34 -9.31 -21.69
N ALA A 537 0.43 -8.60 -22.35
CA ALA A 537 0.54 -8.25 -23.76
C ALA A 537 1.11 -6.83 -23.90
N PRO A 538 1.96 -6.55 -24.90
CA PRO A 538 2.42 -5.20 -25.16
C PRO A 538 1.24 -4.24 -25.31
N ALA A 539 1.34 -3.07 -24.68
CA ALA A 539 0.30 -2.08 -24.86
C ALA A 539 0.36 -1.49 -26.28
N HIS A 540 -0.81 -1.16 -26.82
CA HIS A 540 -0.95 -0.44 -28.08
C HIS A 540 -1.94 0.70 -27.90
N GLY A 541 -1.90 1.68 -28.80
CA GLY A 541 -2.74 2.85 -28.68
C GLY A 541 -2.66 3.76 -29.89
N ALA A 542 -3.45 4.83 -29.88
CA ALA A 542 -3.33 5.92 -30.83
C ALA A 542 -3.57 7.27 -30.16
N ALA A 543 -3.10 8.32 -30.81
CA ALA A 543 -3.36 9.70 -30.44
C ALA A 543 -3.91 10.45 -31.66
N SER A 544 -4.72 11.48 -31.39
CA SER A 544 -5.34 12.33 -32.38
C SER A 544 -5.21 13.79 -31.95
N SER A 545 -4.95 14.64 -32.94
CA SER A 545 -4.91 16.09 -32.79
C SER A 545 -6.17 16.71 -33.39
N GLY A 546 -6.58 17.86 -32.87
CA GLY A 546 -7.77 18.57 -33.34
C GLY A 546 -8.36 19.45 -32.26
N PRO A 547 -9.60 19.94 -32.44
CA PRO A 547 -10.29 20.77 -31.45
C PRO A 547 -10.53 20.06 -30.11
N ARG A 548 -10.58 18.71 -30.15
CA ARG A 548 -10.67 17.83 -28.98
C ARG A 548 -9.54 16.80 -29.08
N PRO A 549 -8.29 17.16 -28.71
CA PRO A 549 -7.18 16.23 -28.79
C PRO A 549 -7.43 15.06 -27.84
N ALA A 550 -7.13 13.84 -28.28
CA ALA A 550 -7.40 12.63 -27.50
C ALA A 550 -6.37 11.56 -27.75
N ALA A 551 -6.09 10.75 -26.73
CA ALA A 551 -5.23 9.58 -26.82
C ALA A 551 -5.81 8.41 -26.03
N TRP A 552 -5.50 7.19 -26.45
CA TRP A 552 -5.89 5.97 -25.76
C TRP A 552 -4.80 4.91 -25.79
N ALA A 553 -4.78 4.06 -24.78
CA ALA A 553 -3.86 2.93 -24.64
C ALA A 553 -4.62 1.70 -24.13
N ARG A 554 -4.20 0.52 -24.58
CA ARG A 554 -4.81 -0.76 -24.22
C ARG A 554 -3.78 -1.87 -24.06
N SER A 555 -3.93 -2.68 -23.03
CA SER A 555 -3.21 -3.95 -22.84
C SER A 555 -4.18 -5.00 -22.28
N GLY A 556 -4.35 -6.11 -23.00
CA GLY A 556 -5.36 -7.11 -22.66
C GLY A 556 -6.77 -6.51 -22.71
N ASP A 557 -7.49 -6.59 -21.59
CA ASP A 557 -8.80 -5.97 -21.38
C ASP A 557 -8.72 -4.55 -20.82
N LEU A 558 -7.60 -4.14 -20.22
CA LEU A 558 -7.48 -2.82 -19.61
C LEU A 558 -7.34 -1.73 -20.69
N THR A 559 -8.23 -0.74 -20.65
CA THR A 559 -8.25 0.38 -21.59
C THR A 559 -8.24 1.70 -20.83
N ALA A 560 -7.31 2.58 -21.18
CA ALA A 560 -7.26 3.96 -20.72
C ALA A 560 -7.40 4.93 -21.89
N TRP A 561 -8.03 6.06 -21.65
CA TRP A 561 -8.12 7.14 -22.62
C TRP A 561 -8.17 8.50 -21.94
N THR A 562 -7.79 9.54 -22.68
CA THR A 562 -7.86 10.93 -22.26
C THR A 562 -8.39 11.80 -23.40
N VAL A 563 -9.23 12.78 -23.08
CA VAL A 563 -9.80 13.75 -24.02
C VAL A 563 -9.64 15.16 -23.46
N GLY A 564 -9.04 16.05 -24.23
CA GLY A 564 -8.95 17.47 -23.90
C GLY A 564 -10.21 18.22 -24.29
N LEU A 565 -10.85 18.90 -23.34
CA LEU A 565 -12.07 19.70 -23.56
C LEU A 565 -11.81 21.20 -23.64
N HIS A 566 -10.84 21.71 -22.87
CA HIS A 566 -10.49 23.13 -22.86
C HIS A 566 -9.00 23.33 -22.58
N GLY A 567 -8.37 24.24 -23.31
CA GLY A 567 -6.97 24.65 -23.12
C GLY A 567 -5.92 23.68 -23.67
N TRP A 568 -6.31 22.48 -24.10
CA TRP A 568 -5.42 21.47 -24.71
C TRP A 568 -5.29 21.64 -26.22
N THR A 569 -4.10 21.40 -26.77
CA THR A 569 -3.79 21.59 -28.20
C THR A 569 -3.48 20.29 -28.93
N THR A 570 -2.81 19.35 -28.28
CA THR A 570 -2.36 18.09 -28.88
C THR A 570 -2.48 16.94 -27.89
N ALA A 571 -2.46 15.72 -28.42
CA ALA A 571 -2.32 14.51 -27.62
C ALA A 571 -1.22 13.64 -28.20
N ARG A 572 -0.56 12.85 -27.34
CA ARG A 572 0.44 11.86 -27.72
C ARG A 572 0.36 10.63 -26.82
N LEU A 573 1.13 9.61 -27.19
CA LEU A 573 1.43 8.50 -26.31
C LEU A 573 2.86 8.66 -25.78
N HIS A 574 3.02 8.58 -24.47
CA HIS A 574 4.31 8.38 -23.85
C HIS A 574 4.52 6.88 -23.63
N THR A 575 5.69 6.38 -24.01
CA THR A 575 6.07 4.97 -23.90
C THR A 575 7.12 4.81 -22.82
N THR A 576 6.91 3.86 -21.91
CA THR A 576 7.92 3.43 -20.94
C THR A 576 8.17 1.95 -21.10
N ALA A 577 9.42 1.53 -20.91
CA ALA A 577 9.81 0.14 -21.11
C ALA A 577 9.11 -0.80 -20.12
N ARG A 578 8.85 -0.33 -18.88
CA ARG A 578 8.34 -1.18 -17.80
C ARG A 578 7.72 -0.41 -16.64
N THR A 579 6.68 -0.98 -16.05
CA THR A 579 6.10 -0.59 -14.76
C THR A 579 6.01 -1.78 -13.81
N ALA A 580 5.49 -1.55 -12.59
CA ALA A 580 5.18 -2.61 -11.62
C ALA A 580 4.12 -3.63 -12.12
N PHE A 581 3.43 -3.34 -13.23
CA PHE A 581 2.35 -4.16 -13.79
C PHE A 581 2.72 -4.90 -15.07
N GLY A 582 3.79 -4.51 -15.77
CA GLY A 582 4.19 -5.14 -17.03
C GLY A 582 5.21 -4.35 -17.82
N ASN A 583 5.58 -4.88 -18.98
CA ASN A 583 6.47 -4.24 -19.94
C ASN A 583 5.68 -3.47 -21.00
N ASP A 584 6.39 -2.70 -21.83
CA ASP A 584 5.85 -2.01 -23.01
C ASP A 584 4.61 -1.19 -22.67
N ALA A 585 4.73 -0.32 -21.68
CA ALA A 585 3.61 0.40 -21.11
C ALA A 585 3.40 1.75 -21.79
N LEU A 586 2.14 2.16 -21.88
CA LEU A 586 1.73 3.37 -22.59
C LEU A 586 0.91 4.30 -21.68
N VAL A 587 1.19 5.59 -21.79
CA VAL A 587 0.46 6.67 -21.11
C VAL A 587 -0.17 7.58 -22.17
N PRO A 588 -1.50 7.72 -22.20
CA PRO A 588 -2.18 8.78 -22.96
C PRO A 588 -1.86 10.14 -22.35
N VAL A 589 -1.34 11.08 -23.15
CA VAL A 589 -0.90 12.41 -22.68
C VAL A 589 -1.58 13.51 -23.48
N LEU A 590 -2.11 14.52 -22.80
CA LEU A 590 -2.55 15.80 -23.36
C LEU A 590 -1.47 16.85 -23.19
N GLU A 591 -1.32 17.73 -24.18
CA GLU A 591 -0.36 18.83 -24.14
C GLU A 591 -1.02 20.15 -24.52
N ALA A 592 -0.61 21.22 -23.82
CA ALA A 592 -1.05 22.59 -24.03
C ALA A 592 0.16 23.50 -24.23
N ALA A 593 0.05 24.45 -25.16
CA ALA A 593 1.04 25.48 -25.38
C ALA A 593 0.75 26.74 -24.56
N GLY A 594 1.81 27.44 -24.13
CA GLY A 594 1.74 28.62 -23.28
C GLY A 594 1.45 28.29 -21.81
N THR A 595 1.11 29.32 -21.03
CA THR A 595 0.60 29.11 -19.66
C THR A 595 -0.93 29.27 -19.68
N PRO A 596 -1.70 28.19 -19.86
CA PRO A 596 -3.15 28.26 -19.83
C PRO A 596 -3.63 28.58 -18.40
N ALA A 597 -4.59 29.49 -18.26
CA ALA A 597 -5.21 29.79 -16.97
C ALA A 597 -6.15 28.66 -16.49
N LEU A 598 -6.72 27.92 -17.45
CA LEU A 598 -7.70 26.86 -17.20
C LEU A 598 -7.47 25.70 -18.18
N LEU A 599 -7.48 24.48 -17.66
CA LEU A 599 -7.40 23.23 -18.41
C LEU A 599 -8.54 22.32 -17.98
N VAL A 600 -9.21 21.68 -18.94
CA VAL A 600 -10.29 20.72 -18.66
C VAL A 600 -10.07 19.46 -19.48
N SER A 601 -10.05 18.31 -18.82
CA SER A 601 -9.86 16.99 -19.45
C SER A 601 -10.85 15.97 -18.90
N VAL A 602 -11.05 14.90 -19.66
CA VAL A 602 -11.76 13.70 -19.22
C VAL A 602 -10.84 12.51 -19.39
N VAL A 603 -10.76 11.68 -18.36
CA VAL A 603 -9.92 10.50 -18.28
C VAL A 603 -10.80 9.28 -18.00
N GLY A 604 -10.62 8.23 -18.78
CA GLY A 604 -11.30 6.95 -18.59
C GLY A 604 -10.34 5.81 -18.30
N LEU A 605 -10.80 4.87 -17.50
CA LEU A 605 -10.11 3.61 -17.22
C LEU A 605 -11.13 2.53 -16.86
N ASP A 606 -11.06 1.39 -17.55
CA ASP A 606 -11.81 0.19 -17.17
C ASP A 606 -11.22 -1.07 -17.83
N ALA A 607 -11.57 -2.24 -17.28
CA ALA A 607 -11.33 -3.54 -17.88
C ALA A 607 -12.49 -3.87 -18.84
N VAL A 608 -12.26 -3.74 -20.13
CA VAL A 608 -13.25 -3.93 -21.20
C VAL A 608 -12.75 -5.02 -22.16
N ALA A 609 -13.43 -6.17 -22.20
CA ALA A 609 -13.01 -7.29 -23.05
C ALA A 609 -13.01 -6.93 -24.55
N GLU A 610 -14.06 -6.26 -25.02
CA GLU A 610 -14.18 -5.70 -26.36
C GLU A 610 -14.81 -4.30 -26.24
N PRO A 611 -14.05 -3.21 -26.46
CA PRO A 611 -14.62 -1.87 -26.40
C PRO A 611 -15.58 -1.65 -27.57
N LEU A 612 -16.56 -0.76 -27.38
CA LEU A 612 -17.43 -0.32 -28.47
C LEU A 612 -16.62 0.26 -29.65
N PRO A 613 -17.17 0.31 -30.88
CA PRO A 613 -16.49 0.93 -32.02
C PRO A 613 -16.07 2.38 -31.69
N GLY A 614 -14.75 2.60 -31.60
CA GLY A 614 -14.18 3.85 -31.10
C GLY A 614 -13.75 3.74 -29.63
N VAL A 615 -12.45 3.53 -29.40
CA VAL A 615 -11.89 3.36 -28.04
C VAL A 615 -12.01 4.62 -27.19
N VAL A 616 -12.08 5.79 -27.83
CA VAL A 616 -12.33 7.09 -27.19
C VAL A 616 -13.80 7.44 -27.37
N PRO A 617 -14.58 7.61 -26.28
CA PRO A 617 -15.97 8.03 -26.39
C PRO A 617 -16.12 9.46 -26.94
N ASP A 618 -17.27 9.72 -27.55
CA ASP A 618 -17.73 11.09 -27.75
C ASP A 618 -17.99 11.75 -26.39
N VAL A 619 -17.41 12.93 -26.19
CA VAL A 619 -17.53 13.70 -24.95
C VAL A 619 -18.02 15.10 -25.26
N ASP A 620 -19.18 15.46 -24.70
CA ASP A 620 -19.74 16.80 -24.79
C ASP A 620 -19.69 17.51 -23.44
N ALA A 621 -19.47 18.81 -23.47
CA ALA A 621 -19.38 19.63 -22.27
C ALA A 621 -20.10 20.97 -22.46
N ARG A 622 -20.85 21.38 -21.44
CA ARG A 622 -21.55 22.66 -21.42
C ARG A 622 -21.39 23.34 -20.06
N TRP A 623 -21.15 24.64 -20.10
CA TRP A 623 -21.19 25.48 -18.91
C TRP A 623 -22.65 25.75 -18.52
N LEU A 624 -22.98 25.49 -17.26
CA LEU A 624 -24.32 25.72 -16.71
C LEU A 624 -24.53 27.21 -16.39
N PRO A 625 -25.72 27.77 -16.64
CA PRO A 625 -26.04 29.16 -16.30
C PRO A 625 -26.20 29.36 -14.77
N GLY A 626 -25.90 30.55 -14.27
CA GLY A 626 -26.03 30.91 -12.84
C GLY A 626 -24.74 30.69 -12.03
N ASP A 627 -24.88 30.19 -10.80
CA ASP A 627 -23.80 29.82 -9.86
C ASP A 627 -22.98 28.61 -10.40
N GLY A 628 -22.33 28.79 -11.55
CA GLY A 628 -21.15 28.06 -12.02
C GLY A 628 -21.09 26.53 -11.91
N GLY A 629 -21.21 25.84 -13.06
CA GLY A 629 -20.80 24.44 -13.17
C GLY A 629 -20.44 24.00 -14.59
N LEU A 630 -19.61 22.97 -14.72
CA LEU A 630 -19.36 22.29 -15.99
C LEU A 630 -20.10 20.96 -15.97
N GLU A 631 -21.09 20.81 -16.85
CA GLU A 631 -21.71 19.51 -17.11
C GLU A 631 -20.98 18.84 -18.27
N VAL A 632 -20.52 17.61 -18.04
CA VAL A 632 -19.87 16.77 -19.03
C VAL A 632 -20.68 15.51 -19.24
N THR A 633 -21.03 15.23 -20.49
CA THR A 633 -21.70 14.00 -20.93
C THR A 633 -20.72 13.15 -21.72
N VAL A 634 -20.50 11.92 -21.26
CA VAL A 634 -19.61 10.94 -21.91
C VAL A 634 -20.45 9.83 -22.51
N ALA A 635 -20.31 9.61 -23.81
CA ALA A 635 -21.00 8.53 -24.49
C ALA A 635 -20.58 7.15 -23.93
N PRO A 636 -21.47 6.15 -24.02
CA PRO A 636 -21.14 4.77 -23.66
C PRO A 636 -19.90 4.27 -24.41
N TRP A 637 -18.95 3.66 -23.69
CA TRP A 637 -17.72 3.12 -24.28
C TRP A 637 -17.36 1.71 -23.82
N ARG A 638 -18.05 1.21 -22.79
CA ARG A 638 -17.80 -0.10 -22.17
C ARG A 638 -18.62 -1.21 -22.79
N ASP A 639 -19.91 -0.95 -22.99
CA ASP A 639 -20.90 -1.88 -23.51
C ASP A 639 -22.03 -1.10 -24.21
N GLY A 640 -22.71 -1.74 -25.16
CA GLY A 640 -23.75 -1.11 -25.98
C GLY A 640 -25.07 -0.83 -25.24
N GLU A 641 -25.13 -1.17 -23.95
CA GLU A 641 -26.32 -1.08 -23.11
C GLU A 641 -26.23 0.04 -22.05
N SER A 642 -25.04 0.60 -21.80
CA SER A 642 -24.89 1.72 -20.86
C SER A 642 -25.50 3.00 -21.42
N ILE A 643 -26.10 3.80 -20.53
CA ILE A 643 -26.51 5.18 -20.84
C ILE A 643 -25.29 6.11 -20.77
N PRO A 644 -25.33 7.29 -21.43
CA PRO A 644 -24.27 8.28 -21.29
C PRO A 644 -24.04 8.67 -19.81
N THR A 645 -22.78 8.77 -19.40
CA THR A 645 -22.41 9.21 -18.06
C THR A 645 -22.42 10.73 -18.01
N VAL A 646 -23.25 11.30 -17.13
CA VAL A 646 -23.32 12.75 -16.91
C VAL A 646 -22.66 13.10 -15.59
N ILE A 647 -21.65 13.98 -15.63
CA ILE A 647 -20.91 14.45 -14.46
C ILE A 647 -21.02 15.97 -14.41
N VAL A 648 -21.40 16.50 -13.25
CA VAL A 648 -21.44 17.95 -13.01
C VAL A 648 -20.28 18.32 -12.09
N LEU A 649 -19.39 19.19 -12.55
CA LEU A 649 -18.33 19.77 -11.73
C LEU A 649 -18.79 21.13 -11.24
N PRO A 650 -18.87 21.33 -9.91
CA PRO A 650 -19.13 22.65 -9.36
C PRO A 650 -17.85 23.49 -9.56
N VAL A 651 -18.00 24.69 -10.10
CA VAL A 651 -16.86 25.61 -10.33
C VAL A 651 -16.87 26.77 -9.32
N ASP A 652 -17.96 26.92 -8.56
CA ASP A 652 -18.13 27.93 -7.53
C ASP A 652 -17.10 27.86 -6.41
N GLY A 653 -16.55 29.02 -6.05
CA GLY A 653 -15.70 29.24 -4.86
C GLY A 653 -14.32 28.58 -4.87
N ALA A 654 -14.11 27.54 -5.70
CA ALA A 654 -12.83 26.84 -5.84
C ALA A 654 -11.93 27.44 -6.94
N VAL A 655 -12.53 28.15 -7.92
CA VAL A 655 -11.85 28.64 -9.14
C VAL A 655 -12.08 30.15 -9.36
N GLY A 656 -12.90 30.81 -8.53
CA GLY A 656 -13.18 32.25 -8.55
C GLY A 656 -11.94 33.13 -8.46
#